data_AF-A0A8D0M7T6-F1
#
_entry.id   AF-A0A8D0M7T6-F1
#
_cell.length_a   1.000
_cell.length_b   1.000
_cell.length_c   1.000
_cell.angle_alpha   90.00
_cell.angle_beta   90.00
_cell.angle_gamma   90.00
#
_symmetry.space_group_name_H-M   'P 1'
#
loop_
_entity.id
_entity.type
_entity.pdbx_description
1 polymer ?
#
loop_
_entity_poly.entity_id
_entity_poly.type
_entity_poly.pdbx_seq_one_letter_code
_entity_poly.pdbx_strand_id
1 'polypeptide(L)'
;MRLENREGRPTSGVLEMELPQASAPSRAGLGSLGLVGLDSSNHRPQQGGSKAGSRGPYLSGAAGQSCWVPMDQDFGPFLTERRSHCPFPKHFSSRSKDPCFTENTPLLGSFSQEEGSRCMPVYHPEFITADEPWENSSAEWEGGALLSTELAVSSGSASTEKGELLDSAHIRCHLSKLRCCVQWLKVSGLFVFVVLCSILFSLYPDQGKFWQLLAVSPLESYSVNLSSHADSMLLQVDLAGALVASGPSHLGKEEHVAVEVTQANAPGSRRRRPQQVTHNWTIFLNPSGGEHTVMSRTFEVLSREPVSINIRASLQQTQIVPLLMAHQYLRASIEAQVTIAAVILAGVYVLIIFEIVHRTLAAMLGSLAALAALAVIGDRPTLTQVVEWIDFETLALLFGMMILVAIFSETGFFDYCAVKAYQLSRGRVWAMIIMLCLIAAVLSAFLDNVTTALLFTPVTIRLCEVLNLDPRQVLIAEVIFTNIGGAATAIGDPPNVIIVSNQELRKMGLDFAGFTAHMFAGICFVLLFSFPLLRLLYWNRKLYNKEPSEIVELKHEIHVWRLTAQRISPASHEETAVRGLLLEKVLSLERLLARRLHSFHRQISQEDKNWETNIQELQKKHRISDRTLLTKCVTVLGLVIFMFFLNSFVPGVHLDLGWIAILGAIWLLILADIHDFEIILHRVEWATLLFFAALFILMEALAHLHLIEYVGEQTALLIKMVPEDQRLAAAIIVVVWVSAIASSLIDNIPFTATMIPVLLNLSRDPEISLPAPPLMYALALGACLGGNGTLIGASANVVCAGIAEQHGYGFSFMEFFRLGFPMMIVSCMVGMCYLLVAHVVMGWN
;
A
#
# COMPACT_ATOMS: atom_id res chain seq x y z
N MET A 1 23.03 23.22 -50.28
CA MET A 1 23.08 24.12 -51.46
C MET A 1 21.64 24.36 -51.95
N ARG A 2 21.42 25.35 -52.83
CA ARG A 2 20.09 25.74 -53.36
C ARG A 2 19.69 24.96 -54.62
N LEU A 3 18.39 25.06 -54.92
CA LEU A 3 17.65 25.09 -56.21
C LEU A 3 16.42 24.15 -56.09
N GLU A 4 15.14 24.55 -56.26
CA GLU A 4 14.45 25.38 -57.29
C GLU A 4 14.50 24.77 -58.70
N ASN A 5 13.41 24.55 -59.47
CA ASN A 5 11.96 24.69 -59.24
C ASN A 5 11.22 23.46 -59.90
N ARG A 6 10.05 23.41 -60.55
CA ARG A 6 9.08 24.39 -61.12
C ARG A 6 7.67 23.76 -61.33
N GLU A 7 6.73 24.59 -61.77
CA GLU A 7 5.29 24.42 -62.07
C GLU A 7 4.92 23.33 -63.12
N GLY A 8 3.63 22.98 -63.24
CA GLY A 8 3.11 21.95 -64.18
C GLY A 8 1.72 22.27 -64.79
N ARG A 9 0.64 21.66 -64.26
CA ARG A 9 -0.78 21.84 -64.68
C ARG A 9 -1.18 21.10 -65.99
N PRO A 10 -2.46 21.06 -66.44
CA PRO A 10 -3.20 19.78 -66.45
C PRO A 10 -3.93 19.42 -67.77
N THR A 11 -4.58 18.24 -67.80
CA THR A 11 -5.67 17.90 -68.75
C THR A 11 -6.81 17.14 -68.05
N SER A 12 -8.01 17.23 -68.63
CA SER A 12 -9.25 16.64 -68.10
C SER A 12 -10.24 16.34 -69.22
N GLY A 13 -11.01 15.25 -69.12
CA GLY A 13 -12.25 15.05 -69.88
C GLY A 13 -12.61 13.58 -70.15
N VAL A 14 -13.85 13.21 -70.49
CA VAL A 14 -15.19 13.75 -70.12
C VAL A 14 -16.27 12.82 -70.70
N LEU A 15 -17.41 12.68 -70.03
CA LEU A 15 -18.76 12.42 -70.57
C LEU A 15 -19.74 12.88 -69.45
N GLU A 16 -20.60 13.90 -69.62
CA GLU A 16 -21.94 13.87 -70.27
C GLU A 16 -22.97 12.99 -69.52
N MET A 17 -24.23 13.40 -69.23
CA MET A 17 -25.04 14.61 -69.52
C MET A 17 -26.27 14.65 -68.54
N GLU A 18 -27.04 15.72 -68.29
CA GLU A 18 -26.97 17.14 -68.68
C GLU A 18 -27.51 18.13 -67.58
N LEU A 19 -28.78 18.57 -67.64
CA LEU A 19 -29.36 19.82 -67.06
C LEU A 19 -30.84 19.64 -66.60
N PRO A 20 -31.64 20.68 -66.19
CA PRO A 20 -31.41 22.13 -65.96
C PRO A 20 -31.59 22.59 -64.47
N GLN A 21 -30.94 23.64 -63.94
CA GLN A 21 -31.20 25.11 -64.05
C GLN A 21 -32.58 25.60 -63.56
N ALA A 22 -32.78 26.75 -62.88
CA ALA A 22 -31.93 27.78 -62.25
C ALA A 22 -32.81 28.54 -61.19
N SER A 23 -32.49 29.64 -60.47
CA SER A 23 -31.47 30.71 -60.54
C SER A 23 -31.29 31.39 -59.15
N ALA A 24 -30.48 32.46 -59.03
CA ALA A 24 -30.13 33.18 -57.79
C ALA A 24 -30.26 34.73 -58.00
N PRO A 25 -29.73 35.68 -57.17
CA PRO A 25 -29.15 35.63 -55.82
C PRO A 25 -29.56 36.79 -54.84
N SER A 26 -28.96 36.81 -53.63
CA SER A 26 -28.34 37.99 -52.93
C SER A 26 -28.95 38.67 -51.67
N ARG A 27 -28.03 38.95 -50.72
CA ARG A 27 -27.86 40.10 -49.78
C ARG A 27 -28.94 40.55 -48.75
N ALA A 28 -28.55 40.37 -47.47
CA ALA A 28 -28.41 41.39 -46.41
C ALA A 28 -29.65 41.98 -45.66
N GLY A 29 -29.40 42.44 -44.41
CA GLY A 29 -30.38 42.95 -43.41
C GLY A 29 -30.63 41.90 -42.31
N LEU A 30 -30.29 42.05 -41.01
CA LEU A 30 -30.33 43.16 -40.03
C LEU A 30 -31.75 43.45 -39.49
N GLY A 31 -32.04 43.16 -38.21
CA GLY A 31 -33.23 43.72 -37.52
C GLY A 31 -33.84 42.97 -36.31
N SER A 32 -33.50 43.44 -35.09
CA SER A 32 -34.37 43.64 -33.90
C SER A 32 -35.13 42.50 -33.17
N LEU A 33 -35.31 42.75 -31.86
CA LEU A 33 -36.26 42.13 -30.91
C LEU A 33 -37.66 42.81 -30.96
N GLY A 34 -38.66 42.22 -30.27
CA GLY A 34 -40.00 42.80 -29.97
C GLY A 34 -41.13 41.80 -30.27
N LEU A 35 -41.83 41.08 -29.36
CA LEU A 35 -42.27 41.27 -27.95
C LEU A 35 -43.60 42.07 -27.81
N VAL A 36 -44.67 41.40 -27.36
CA VAL A 36 -46.07 41.88 -27.10
C VAL A 36 -46.89 42.20 -28.38
N GLY A 37 -48.20 41.91 -28.51
CA GLY A 37 -49.15 41.13 -27.69
C GLY A 37 -50.63 41.52 -27.95
N LEU A 38 -51.58 40.70 -27.46
CA LEU A 38 -53.06 40.81 -27.60
C LEU A 38 -53.62 40.51 -29.04
N ASP A 39 -54.83 39.96 -29.25
CA ASP A 39 -55.89 39.54 -28.30
C ASP A 39 -56.80 38.38 -28.80
N SER A 40 -57.67 37.88 -27.89
CA SER A 40 -58.88 37.04 -28.09
C SER A 40 -58.68 35.53 -28.35
N SER A 41 -59.51 34.58 -27.86
CA SER A 41 -60.68 34.66 -26.93
C SER A 41 -60.93 33.34 -26.15
N ASN A 42 -61.73 33.41 -25.06
CA ASN A 42 -62.40 32.33 -24.28
C ASN A 42 -61.51 31.20 -23.68
N HIS A 43 -61.16 31.20 -22.39
CA HIS A 43 -61.97 30.78 -21.20
C HIS A 43 -62.26 29.27 -21.11
N ARG A 44 -61.65 28.47 -20.19
CA ARG A 44 -61.75 28.38 -18.70
C ARG A 44 -63.06 27.73 -18.18
N PRO A 45 -63.10 27.07 -17.00
CA PRO A 45 -62.07 26.85 -15.95
C PRO A 45 -61.80 25.31 -15.71
N GLN A 46 -61.36 24.71 -14.58
CA GLN A 46 -60.95 25.14 -13.21
C GLN A 46 -59.72 24.32 -12.68
N GLN A 47 -59.88 23.42 -11.68
CA GLN A 47 -58.82 22.86 -10.80
C GLN A 47 -59.21 21.49 -10.18
N GLY A 48 -58.22 20.74 -9.68
CA GLY A 48 -58.36 19.39 -9.08
C GLY A 48 -58.86 19.29 -7.62
N GLY A 49 -58.68 18.11 -7.00
CA GLY A 49 -58.97 17.88 -5.57
C GLY A 49 -59.16 16.42 -5.12
N SER A 50 -58.23 15.94 -4.28
CA SER A 50 -58.31 14.92 -3.20
C SER A 50 -59.39 13.81 -3.09
N LYS A 51 -58.93 12.66 -2.55
CA LYS A 51 -59.61 11.63 -1.70
C LYS A 51 -60.50 10.54 -2.33
N ALA A 52 -59.94 9.31 -2.32
CA ALA A 52 -60.48 8.04 -1.78
C ALA A 52 -61.96 7.62 -2.00
N GLY A 53 -62.18 6.40 -2.54
CA GLY A 53 -63.48 5.70 -2.48
C GLY A 53 -63.59 4.32 -3.16
N SER A 54 -63.80 3.27 -2.35
CA SER A 54 -64.57 2.02 -2.61
C SER A 54 -64.71 1.36 -4.01
N ARG A 55 -64.05 0.20 -4.16
CA ARG A 55 -64.54 -1.12 -4.67
C ARG A 55 -65.74 -1.21 -5.69
N GLY A 56 -65.40 -1.53 -6.95
CA GLY A 56 -66.04 -2.57 -7.81
C GLY A 56 -67.52 -2.41 -8.25
N PRO A 57 -68.19 -3.49 -8.76
CA PRO A 57 -67.67 -4.81 -9.17
C PRO A 57 -68.29 -5.43 -10.48
N TYR A 58 -67.80 -6.63 -10.89
CA TYR A 58 -68.41 -7.62 -11.83
C TYR A 58 -68.43 -7.30 -13.37
N LEU A 59 -68.60 -8.27 -14.30
CA LEU A 59 -68.98 -9.70 -14.21
C LEU A 59 -68.39 -10.59 -15.35
N SER A 60 -68.41 -11.93 -15.12
CA SER A 60 -68.27 -13.07 -16.06
C SER A 60 -66.84 -13.62 -16.28
N GLY A 61 -66.55 -14.93 -16.21
CA GLY A 61 -67.33 -16.16 -15.88
C GLY A 61 -66.52 -17.43 -16.28
N ALA A 62 -66.76 -18.67 -15.84
CA ALA A 62 -67.68 -19.24 -14.84
C ALA A 62 -67.25 -20.70 -14.44
N ALA A 63 -67.85 -21.24 -13.35
CA ALA A 63 -67.84 -22.66 -12.88
C ALA A 63 -66.50 -23.31 -12.41
N GLY A 64 -66.45 -24.06 -11.29
CA GLY A 64 -67.46 -24.21 -10.22
C GLY A 64 -67.17 -25.27 -9.13
N GLN A 65 -67.44 -24.93 -7.85
CA GLN A 65 -67.80 -25.77 -6.67
C GLN A 65 -66.77 -26.82 -6.15
N SER A 66 -66.26 -26.85 -4.89
CA SER A 66 -66.73 -26.62 -3.49
C SER A 66 -67.23 -27.89 -2.77
N CYS A 67 -66.99 -28.17 -1.47
CA CYS A 67 -66.31 -27.44 -0.38
C CYS A 67 -65.39 -28.43 0.44
N TRP A 68 -65.23 -28.57 1.77
CA TRP A 68 -65.84 -28.08 3.04
C TRP A 68 -64.78 -28.04 4.20
N VAL A 69 -65.17 -27.57 5.40
CA VAL A 69 -64.37 -27.13 6.58
C VAL A 69 -65.28 -27.27 7.85
N PRO A 70 -64.85 -27.46 9.14
CA PRO A 70 -63.53 -27.30 9.81
C PRO A 70 -63.07 -28.42 10.84
N MET A 71 -61.90 -28.16 11.48
CA MET A 71 -61.54 -28.40 12.92
C MET A 71 -60.91 -29.73 13.43
N ASP A 72 -60.11 -29.54 14.51
CA ASP A 72 -59.58 -30.43 15.58
C ASP A 72 -58.31 -31.31 15.45
N GLN A 73 -57.40 -31.03 16.40
CA GLN A 73 -56.60 -31.90 17.30
C GLN A 73 -55.73 -33.09 16.81
N ASP A 74 -54.41 -32.87 16.94
CA ASP A 74 -53.47 -33.54 17.87
C ASP A 74 -53.16 -35.05 17.87
N PHE A 75 -51.87 -35.33 18.14
CA PHE A 75 -51.21 -36.60 18.56
C PHE A 75 -51.46 -37.92 17.80
N GLY A 76 -50.40 -38.48 17.20
CA GLY A 76 -50.34 -39.87 16.70
C GLY A 76 -48.89 -40.39 16.49
N PRO A 77 -48.46 -41.51 17.11
CA PRO A 77 -47.05 -41.93 17.12
C PRO A 77 -46.72 -43.26 16.39
N PHE A 78 -45.41 -43.48 16.22
CA PHE A 78 -44.65 -44.76 16.18
C PHE A 78 -45.30 -46.09 15.67
N LEU A 79 -44.58 -46.69 14.70
CA LEU A 79 -44.23 -48.13 14.54
C LEU A 79 -45.08 -49.14 13.74
N THR A 80 -44.33 -50.02 13.05
CA THR A 80 -44.61 -51.41 12.60
C THR A 80 -45.71 -51.68 11.54
N GLU A 81 -45.62 -52.70 10.67
CA GLU A 81 -44.47 -53.39 10.04
C GLU A 81 -44.97 -54.28 8.85
N ARG A 82 -44.05 -54.80 8.03
CA ARG A 82 -44.18 -55.74 6.87
C ARG A 82 -44.35 -55.05 5.52
N ARG A 83 -43.69 -55.50 4.43
CA ARG A 83 -43.06 -56.82 4.18
C ARG A 83 -41.56 -56.76 3.75
N SER A 84 -40.85 -57.84 4.09
CA SER A 84 -39.58 -58.39 3.56
C SER A 84 -39.04 -57.81 2.22
N HIS A 85 -37.76 -57.37 2.08
CA HIS A 85 -36.45 -58.05 2.32
C HIS A 85 -36.15 -59.21 1.33
N CYS A 86 -34.95 -59.47 0.77
CA CYS A 86 -33.59 -58.82 0.73
C CYS A 86 -32.68 -59.67 -0.23
N PRO A 87 -31.32 -59.58 -0.30
CA PRO A 87 -30.38 -58.43 -0.38
C PRO A 87 -29.21 -58.61 -1.42
N PHE A 88 -28.38 -57.56 -1.60
CA PHE A 88 -26.98 -57.57 -2.11
C PHE A 88 -26.68 -58.07 -3.55
N PRO A 89 -25.51 -57.68 -4.13
CA PRO A 89 -24.34 -58.58 -4.11
C PRO A 89 -22.97 -57.90 -3.84
N LYS A 90 -21.95 -58.73 -3.55
CA LYS A 90 -20.49 -58.44 -3.51
C LYS A 90 -19.72 -59.74 -3.83
N HIS A 91 -18.47 -59.65 -4.31
CA HIS A 91 -17.59 -60.78 -4.73
C HIS A 91 -18.14 -61.53 -5.99
N PHE A 92 -17.43 -62.38 -6.76
CA PHE A 92 -16.19 -63.20 -6.66
C PHE A 92 -15.52 -63.29 -8.08
N SER A 93 -14.30 -63.77 -8.37
CA SER A 93 -13.04 -64.02 -7.64
C SER A 93 -11.90 -64.41 -8.64
N SER A 94 -10.78 -64.98 -8.16
CA SER A 94 -9.83 -65.85 -8.90
C SER A 94 -10.52 -66.95 -9.75
N ARG A 95 -9.92 -67.63 -10.75
CA ARG A 95 -8.60 -68.33 -10.75
C ARG A 95 -8.21 -68.85 -12.16
N SER A 96 -6.93 -69.22 -12.35
CA SER A 96 -6.26 -69.72 -13.57
C SER A 96 -6.83 -70.95 -14.31
N LYS A 97 -6.70 -71.02 -15.65
CA LYS A 97 -6.18 -72.18 -16.44
C LYS A 97 -6.08 -71.91 -17.97
N ASP A 98 -4.95 -72.29 -18.56
CA ASP A 98 -4.66 -72.44 -20.02
C ASP A 98 -5.10 -73.85 -20.53
N PRO A 99 -4.95 -74.30 -21.82
CA PRO A 99 -4.14 -73.74 -22.94
C PRO A 99 -4.74 -73.86 -24.38
N CYS A 100 -3.86 -73.77 -25.40
CA CYS A 100 -4.01 -73.92 -26.87
C CYS A 100 -4.54 -72.67 -27.63
N PHE A 101 -3.76 -72.07 -28.54
CA PHE A 101 -3.38 -72.49 -29.92
C PHE A 101 -4.56 -72.40 -30.92
N THR A 102 -4.41 -71.85 -32.12
CA THR A 102 -3.24 -71.19 -32.77
C THR A 102 -3.44 -69.65 -32.82
N GLU A 103 -2.68 -68.73 -33.44
CA GLU A 103 -1.49 -68.67 -34.33
C GLU A 103 -0.99 -67.19 -34.33
N ASN A 104 0.06 -66.68 -35.00
CA ASN A 104 1.15 -67.17 -35.86
C ASN A 104 2.39 -66.22 -35.62
N THR A 105 3.53 -66.44 -36.27
CA THR A 105 4.74 -65.57 -36.19
C THR A 105 5.48 -65.47 -37.53
N PRO A 106 6.17 -64.35 -37.79
CA PRO A 106 7.65 -64.34 -37.78
C PRO A 106 8.24 -63.05 -37.13
N LEU A 107 9.55 -62.75 -37.04
CA LEU A 107 10.87 -63.41 -36.82
C LEU A 107 11.90 -62.23 -36.82
N LEU A 108 13.17 -62.28 -36.37
CA LEU A 108 13.91 -62.90 -35.25
C LEU A 108 15.38 -62.41 -35.37
N GLY A 109 16.14 -62.02 -34.34
CA GLY A 109 15.85 -61.80 -32.91
C GLY A 109 16.63 -60.56 -32.42
N SER A 110 17.66 -60.62 -31.56
CA SER A 110 18.19 -61.75 -30.79
C SER A 110 19.19 -61.29 -29.70
N PHE A 111 18.98 -61.73 -28.45
CA PHE A 111 19.97 -61.97 -27.38
C PHE A 111 20.81 -60.85 -26.71
N SER A 112 20.55 -60.69 -25.40
CA SER A 112 21.48 -60.59 -24.25
C SER A 112 22.76 -59.71 -24.27
N GLN A 113 22.75 -58.71 -23.37
CA GLN A 113 23.67 -58.56 -22.22
C GLN A 113 25.08 -59.21 -22.29
N GLU A 114 26.14 -58.39 -22.39
CA GLU A 114 27.20 -58.31 -21.36
C GLU A 114 28.06 -57.01 -21.49
N GLU A 115 29.05 -56.87 -20.61
CA GLU A 115 29.88 -55.71 -20.21
C GLU A 115 30.50 -54.82 -21.32
N GLY A 116 30.96 -53.59 -21.01
CA GLY A 116 31.69 -52.80 -22.03
C GLY A 116 32.35 -51.43 -21.74
N SER A 117 31.94 -50.62 -20.75
CA SER A 117 32.61 -49.35 -20.33
C SER A 117 32.77 -48.16 -21.33
N ARG A 118 32.84 -46.93 -20.78
CA ARG A 118 33.20 -45.63 -21.42
C ARG A 118 32.18 -44.96 -22.36
N CYS A 119 31.49 -43.94 -21.84
CA CYS A 119 30.80 -42.91 -22.63
C CYS A 119 31.63 -41.62 -22.71
N MET A 120 31.66 -40.97 -23.88
CA MET A 120 31.80 -39.53 -24.15
C MET A 120 32.04 -39.32 -25.67
N PRO A 121 31.64 -38.21 -26.32
CA PRO A 121 30.77 -37.11 -25.84
C PRO A 121 29.67 -36.67 -26.87
N VAL A 122 28.97 -35.58 -26.54
CA VAL A 122 28.16 -34.67 -27.41
C VAL A 122 26.86 -35.21 -28.06
N TYR A 123 25.69 -34.78 -27.57
CA TYR A 123 24.92 -33.65 -28.15
C TYR A 123 23.72 -33.24 -27.28
N HIS A 124 23.32 -31.96 -27.39
CA HIS A 124 22.06 -31.41 -26.83
C HIS A 124 20.83 -31.90 -27.62
N PRO A 125 19.64 -31.93 -26.99
CA PRO A 125 18.75 -30.78 -27.17
C PRO A 125 18.09 -30.25 -25.87
N GLU A 126 17.58 -29.02 -26.01
CA GLU A 126 16.38 -28.41 -25.39
C GLU A 126 15.76 -29.03 -24.12
N PHE A 127 15.55 -28.19 -23.10
CA PHE A 127 14.65 -28.48 -21.98
C PHE A 127 13.61 -27.37 -21.82
N ILE A 128 12.35 -27.78 -21.69
CA ILE A 128 11.22 -26.91 -21.35
C ILE A 128 11.30 -26.58 -19.84
N THR A 129 11.05 -25.33 -19.48
CA THR A 129 10.96 -24.90 -18.08
C THR A 129 9.72 -25.49 -17.43
N ALA A 130 9.91 -26.23 -16.34
CA ALA A 130 8.86 -26.59 -15.38
C ALA A 130 9.09 -25.80 -14.09
N ASP A 131 8.01 -25.47 -13.38
CA ASP A 131 8.01 -24.46 -12.32
C ASP A 131 8.73 -24.89 -11.03
N GLU A 132 9.61 -24.02 -10.52
CA GLU A 132 10.15 -24.08 -9.15
C GLU A 132 9.42 -23.03 -8.28
N PRO A 133 8.86 -23.40 -7.11
CA PRO A 133 8.12 -22.47 -6.26
C PRO A 133 9.03 -21.54 -5.45
N TRP A 134 8.60 -20.29 -5.25
CA TRP A 134 9.37 -19.26 -4.54
C TRP A 134 9.40 -19.47 -3.02
N GLU A 135 10.53 -19.93 -2.45
CA GLU A 135 10.96 -19.54 -1.09
C GLU A 135 12.47 -19.78 -0.88
N ASN A 136 13.32 -18.79 -1.22
CA ASN A 136 14.77 -18.85 -0.94
C ASN A 136 15.41 -17.51 -0.50
N SER A 137 14.61 -16.51 -0.13
CA SER A 137 15.09 -15.28 0.52
C SER A 137 15.21 -15.50 2.03
N SER A 138 16.43 -15.74 2.52
CA SER A 138 16.82 -15.75 3.97
C SER A 138 18.24 -16.29 4.23
N ALA A 139 18.95 -16.81 3.21
CA ALA A 139 20.01 -17.79 3.43
C ALA A 139 21.40 -17.47 2.85
N GLU A 140 21.86 -16.21 2.92
CA GLU A 140 23.24 -15.88 2.50
C GLU A 140 23.97 -14.83 3.39
N TRP A 141 23.74 -14.86 4.70
CA TRP A 141 24.46 -14.01 5.68
C TRP A 141 25.77 -14.61 6.22
N GLU A 142 26.15 -15.83 5.84
CA GLU A 142 27.36 -16.52 6.34
C GLU A 142 28.46 -16.73 5.29
N GLY A 143 28.22 -16.42 4.01
CA GLY A 143 29.21 -16.60 2.93
C GLY A 143 30.49 -15.77 3.07
N GLY A 144 30.45 -14.67 3.83
CA GLY A 144 31.59 -13.75 4.02
C GLY A 144 32.59 -14.15 5.10
N ALA A 145 32.29 -15.12 5.96
CA ALA A 145 33.12 -15.44 7.13
C ALA A 145 34.23 -16.48 6.86
N LEU A 146 34.06 -17.34 5.85
CA LEU A 146 34.91 -18.52 5.61
C LEU A 146 36.17 -18.23 4.77
N LEU A 147 36.69 -17.00 4.79
CA LEU A 147 37.85 -16.57 3.99
C LEU A 147 38.93 -15.89 4.87
N SER A 148 39.05 -16.31 6.13
CA SER A 148 40.00 -15.74 7.11
C SER A 148 40.59 -16.78 8.08
N THR A 149 40.55 -18.08 7.74
CA THR A 149 41.02 -19.18 8.61
C THR A 149 42.00 -20.14 7.94
N GLU A 150 42.54 -19.83 6.76
CA GLU A 150 43.64 -20.59 6.14
C GLU A 150 45.01 -19.96 6.42
N LEU A 151 45.48 -20.02 7.67
CA LEU A 151 46.88 -19.66 7.99
C LEU A 151 47.44 -20.33 9.26
N ALA A 152 47.17 -21.64 9.43
CA ALA A 152 47.68 -22.44 10.54
C ALA A 152 48.16 -23.84 10.07
N VAL A 153 49.26 -23.90 9.32
CA VAL A 153 49.88 -25.18 8.91
C VAL A 153 50.66 -25.78 10.08
N SER A 154 50.29 -27.00 10.49
CA SER A 154 51.00 -27.79 11.51
C SER A 154 51.01 -29.29 11.17
N SER A 155 51.93 -29.67 10.27
CA SER A 155 52.49 -31.02 10.05
C SER A 155 51.79 -32.25 10.66
N GLY A 156 51.18 -33.11 9.82
CA GLY A 156 50.79 -34.47 10.22
C GLY A 156 50.15 -35.31 9.10
N SER A 157 50.82 -36.41 8.70
CA SER A 157 50.31 -37.60 7.98
C SER A 157 49.13 -37.46 6.99
N ALA A 158 49.39 -37.72 5.71
CA ALA A 158 48.35 -37.84 4.68
C ALA A 158 47.59 -39.19 4.76
N SER A 159 46.38 -39.20 5.32
CA SER A 159 45.49 -40.37 5.28
C SER A 159 43.98 -40.09 5.45
N THR A 160 43.50 -38.85 5.31
CA THR A 160 42.20 -38.43 5.92
C THR A 160 41.18 -37.77 4.98
N GLU A 161 41.52 -37.50 3.71
CA GLU A 161 40.67 -36.72 2.77
C GLU A 161 39.26 -37.31 2.47
N LYS A 162 39.00 -38.57 2.85
CA LYS A 162 37.67 -39.20 2.71
C LYS A 162 36.70 -38.94 3.87
N GLY A 163 37.15 -38.34 4.98
CA GLY A 163 36.28 -37.98 6.11
C GLY A 163 35.56 -36.66 5.89
N GLU A 164 36.32 -35.59 5.64
CA GLU A 164 35.83 -34.20 5.62
C GLU A 164 34.82 -33.92 4.49
N LEU A 165 34.95 -34.62 3.36
CA LEU A 165 33.97 -34.55 2.27
C LEU A 165 32.62 -35.22 2.62
N LEU A 166 32.61 -36.12 3.62
CA LEU A 166 31.43 -36.80 4.13
C LEU A 166 30.78 -35.97 5.25
N ASP A 167 31.58 -35.42 6.19
CA ASP A 167 31.07 -34.52 7.23
C ASP A 167 30.50 -33.21 6.65
N SER A 168 31.16 -32.61 5.65
CA SER A 168 30.64 -31.41 4.95
C SER A 168 29.39 -31.68 4.09
N ALA A 169 29.08 -32.95 3.78
CA ALA A 169 27.79 -33.37 3.24
C ALA A 169 26.76 -33.60 4.36
N HIS A 170 27.17 -34.20 5.48
CA HIS A 170 26.32 -34.47 6.64
C HIS A 170 25.83 -33.18 7.32
N ILE A 171 26.71 -32.17 7.43
CA ILE A 171 26.40 -30.82 7.93
C ILE A 171 25.41 -30.12 6.99
N ARG A 172 25.60 -30.19 5.66
CA ARG A 172 24.63 -29.65 4.68
C ARG A 172 23.27 -30.35 4.77
N CYS A 173 23.24 -31.65 4.95
CA CYS A 173 22.01 -32.41 5.18
C CYS A 173 21.33 -32.02 6.50
N HIS A 174 22.10 -31.69 7.54
CA HIS A 174 21.55 -31.21 8.82
C HIS A 174 21.01 -29.77 8.71
N LEU A 175 21.70 -28.88 7.99
CA LEU A 175 21.20 -27.52 7.71
C LEU A 175 19.95 -27.52 6.84
N SER A 176 19.85 -28.37 5.80
CA SER A 176 18.64 -28.43 4.97
C SER A 176 17.45 -29.01 5.73
N LYS A 177 17.66 -30.03 6.57
CA LYS A 177 16.66 -30.53 7.53
C LYS A 177 16.23 -29.47 8.54
N LEU A 178 17.18 -28.68 9.06
CA LEU A 178 16.88 -27.59 10.00
C LEU A 178 16.07 -26.47 9.32
N ARG A 179 16.46 -26.05 8.09
CA ARG A 179 15.73 -25.04 7.31
C ARG A 179 14.30 -25.50 6.99
N CYS A 180 14.13 -26.75 6.54
CA CYS A 180 12.82 -27.36 6.31
C CYS A 180 11.99 -27.44 7.61
N CYS A 181 12.62 -27.78 8.75
CA CYS A 181 11.96 -27.80 10.05
C CYS A 181 11.49 -26.39 10.48
N VAL A 182 12.32 -25.35 10.31
CA VAL A 182 11.95 -23.95 10.57
C VAL A 182 10.82 -23.48 9.65
N GLN A 183 10.87 -23.81 8.36
CA GLN A 183 9.82 -23.48 7.38
C GLN A 183 8.49 -24.17 7.73
N TRP A 184 8.53 -25.44 8.11
CA TRP A 184 7.35 -26.19 8.57
C TRP A 184 6.80 -25.65 9.89
N LEU A 185 7.68 -25.28 10.84
CA LEU A 185 7.29 -24.66 12.12
C LEU A 185 6.65 -23.28 11.90
N LYS A 186 7.20 -22.46 10.99
CA LYS A 186 6.65 -21.17 10.54
C LYS A 186 5.22 -21.36 10.01
N VAL A 187 5.02 -22.23 9.03
CA VAL A 187 3.70 -22.48 8.41
C VAL A 187 2.73 -23.10 9.42
N SER A 188 3.17 -24.05 10.25
CA SER A 188 2.34 -24.69 11.28
C SER A 188 1.89 -23.71 12.37
N GLY A 189 2.80 -22.89 12.91
CA GLY A 189 2.48 -21.86 13.90
C GLY A 189 1.52 -20.80 13.35
N LEU A 190 1.71 -20.40 12.09
CA LEU A 190 0.85 -19.45 11.40
C LEU A 190 -0.56 -20.00 11.15
N PHE A 191 -0.67 -21.27 10.75
CA PHE A 191 -1.96 -21.97 10.63
C PHE A 191 -2.67 -22.08 11.99
N VAL A 192 -1.94 -22.46 13.05
CA VAL A 192 -2.48 -22.54 14.42
C VAL A 192 -2.96 -21.16 14.90
N PHE A 193 -2.24 -20.08 14.58
CA PHE A 193 -2.66 -18.71 14.90
C PHE A 193 -3.97 -18.32 14.20
N VAL A 194 -4.07 -18.54 12.88
CA VAL A 194 -5.31 -18.29 12.11
C VAL A 194 -6.49 -19.07 12.70
N VAL A 195 -6.29 -20.36 13.00
CA VAL A 195 -7.33 -21.22 13.60
C VAL A 195 -7.74 -20.70 14.98
N LEU A 196 -6.78 -20.31 15.83
CA LEU A 196 -7.05 -19.77 17.17
C LEU A 196 -7.86 -18.47 17.11
N CYS A 197 -7.44 -17.49 16.30
CA CYS A 197 -8.18 -16.23 16.14
C CYS A 197 -9.58 -16.46 15.54
N SER A 198 -9.71 -17.39 14.58
CA SER A 198 -11.02 -17.74 13.99
C SER A 198 -11.95 -18.40 15.02
N ILE A 199 -11.42 -19.25 15.89
CA ILE A 199 -12.17 -19.86 17.01
C ILE A 199 -12.59 -18.78 18.01
N LEU A 200 -11.68 -17.88 18.41
CA LEU A 200 -12.00 -16.78 19.34
C LEU A 200 -13.10 -15.86 18.78
N PHE A 201 -13.01 -15.47 17.50
CA PHE A 201 -14.05 -14.67 16.83
C PHE A 201 -15.39 -15.43 16.73
N SER A 202 -15.36 -16.75 16.56
CA SER A 202 -16.56 -17.60 16.46
C SER A 202 -17.21 -17.91 17.81
N LEU A 203 -16.45 -17.96 18.90
CA LEU A 203 -16.94 -18.28 20.26
C LEU A 203 -17.82 -17.18 20.85
N TYR A 204 -17.64 -15.93 20.43
CA TYR A 204 -18.45 -14.80 20.90
C TYR A 204 -19.53 -14.46 19.87
N PRO A 205 -20.82 -14.71 20.17
CA PRO A 205 -21.90 -14.40 19.26
C PRO A 205 -22.01 -12.88 19.07
N ASP A 206 -22.45 -12.48 17.88
CA ASP A 206 -22.88 -11.11 17.58
C ASP A 206 -24.05 -10.74 18.50
N GLN A 207 -23.79 -9.90 19.49
CA GLN A 207 -24.81 -9.30 20.34
C GLN A 207 -25.23 -7.94 19.76
N GLY A 208 -25.87 -7.99 18.58
CA GLY A 208 -26.32 -6.81 17.86
C GLY A 208 -27.04 -5.81 18.77
N LYS A 209 -26.58 -4.55 18.74
CA LYS A 209 -26.94 -3.51 19.70
C LYS A 209 -28.46 -3.35 19.82
N PHE A 210 -28.99 -3.67 21.00
CA PHE A 210 -30.44 -3.59 21.25
C PHE A 210 -30.86 -2.12 21.45
N TRP A 211 -31.25 -1.47 20.36
CA TRP A 211 -31.77 -0.11 20.36
C TRP A 211 -33.18 -0.06 20.96
N GLN A 212 -33.28 0.47 22.17
CA GLN A 212 -34.56 0.81 22.81
C GLN A 212 -34.96 2.24 22.43
N LEU A 213 -36.23 2.44 22.05
CA LEU A 213 -36.78 3.79 21.83
C LEU A 213 -37.22 4.39 23.17
N LEU A 214 -36.71 5.58 23.47
CA LEU A 214 -37.02 6.41 24.62
C LEU A 214 -37.81 7.64 24.18
N ALA A 215 -38.82 7.99 24.96
CA ALA A 215 -39.57 9.23 24.85
C ALA A 215 -39.17 10.13 26.03
N VAL A 216 -38.19 11.02 25.84
CA VAL A 216 -37.68 11.86 26.94
C VAL A 216 -38.42 13.20 26.97
N SER A 217 -38.82 13.63 28.17
CA SER A 217 -39.53 14.88 28.41
C SER A 217 -38.85 15.69 29.54
N PRO A 218 -39.15 16.99 29.71
CA PRO A 218 -38.60 17.79 30.82
C PRO A 218 -39.30 17.56 32.17
N LEU A 219 -40.31 16.67 32.23
CA LEU A 219 -41.09 16.38 33.44
C LEU A 219 -40.88 14.95 33.97
N GLU A 220 -40.45 14.02 33.11
CA GLU A 220 -40.24 12.62 33.46
C GLU A 220 -38.79 12.19 33.16
N SER A 221 -38.05 11.79 34.20
CA SER A 221 -36.71 11.23 34.08
C SER A 221 -36.78 9.73 33.81
N TYR A 222 -36.15 9.27 32.73
CA TYR A 222 -36.12 7.86 32.35
C TYR A 222 -34.99 7.13 33.08
N SER A 223 -35.33 6.26 34.05
CA SER A 223 -34.36 5.51 34.84
C SER A 223 -34.43 3.99 34.57
N VAL A 224 -33.31 3.38 34.18
CA VAL A 224 -33.16 1.93 34.01
C VAL A 224 -32.12 1.39 34.97
N ASN A 225 -32.49 0.39 35.76
CA ASN A 225 -31.57 -0.38 36.61
C ASN A 225 -31.01 -1.57 35.81
N LEU A 226 -29.72 -1.53 35.50
CA LEU A 226 -29.00 -2.61 34.82
C LEU A 226 -28.34 -3.55 35.84
N SER A 227 -28.92 -4.73 36.02
CA SER A 227 -28.33 -5.81 36.80
C SER A 227 -27.37 -6.64 35.93
N SER A 228 -26.09 -6.29 35.90
CA SER A 228 -25.06 -7.14 35.27
C SER A 228 -24.88 -8.44 36.05
N HIS A 229 -24.72 -9.55 35.32
CA HIS A 229 -24.38 -10.87 35.86
C HIS A 229 -22.94 -11.30 35.51
N ALA A 230 -22.12 -10.38 34.97
CA ALA A 230 -20.76 -10.65 34.53
C ALA A 230 -19.76 -9.64 35.11
N ASP A 231 -18.47 -10.02 35.15
CA ASP A 231 -17.35 -9.13 35.55
C ASP A 231 -17.05 -8.09 34.44
N SER A 232 -17.98 -7.17 34.20
CA SER A 232 -17.84 -6.06 33.25
C SER A 232 -17.17 -4.84 33.91
N MET A 233 -16.09 -4.34 33.32
CA MET A 233 -15.34 -3.18 33.81
C MET A 233 -15.81 -1.85 33.20
N LEU A 234 -16.37 -1.89 31.99
CA LEU A 234 -16.89 -0.72 31.29
C LEU A 234 -18.35 -0.95 30.87
N LEU A 235 -19.09 0.14 30.83
CA LEU A 235 -20.43 0.23 30.26
C LEU A 235 -20.42 1.29 29.16
N GLN A 236 -20.55 0.85 27.91
CA GLN A 236 -20.82 1.73 26.78
C GLN A 236 -22.31 2.05 26.73
N VAL A 237 -22.65 3.32 26.57
CA VAL A 237 -24.00 3.80 26.31
C VAL A 237 -23.98 4.55 24.98
N ASP A 238 -24.75 4.06 24.02
CA ASP A 238 -24.92 4.70 22.73
C ASP A 238 -26.29 5.37 22.68
N LEU A 239 -26.33 6.65 22.33
CA LEU A 239 -27.56 7.43 22.16
C LEU A 239 -27.62 7.99 20.74
N ALA A 240 -28.74 7.77 20.06
CA ALA A 240 -28.95 8.23 18.69
C ALA A 240 -30.23 9.08 18.57
N GLY A 241 -30.14 10.19 17.85
CA GLY A 241 -31.23 11.14 17.68
C GLY A 241 -30.74 12.45 17.06
N ALA A 242 -31.52 13.53 17.20
CA ALA A 242 -31.12 14.86 16.77
C ALA A 242 -30.13 15.49 17.78
N LEU A 243 -28.92 14.94 17.88
CA LEU A 243 -27.88 15.31 18.86
C LEU A 243 -26.76 16.13 18.19
N VAL A 244 -26.07 16.96 18.97
CA VAL A 244 -24.91 17.76 18.53
C VAL A 244 -23.67 17.36 19.33
N ALA A 245 -22.59 17.00 18.63
CA ALA A 245 -21.32 16.61 19.23
C ALA A 245 -20.45 17.82 19.67
N SER A 246 -20.63 18.97 19.02
CA SER A 246 -19.90 20.20 19.31
C SER A 246 -20.44 20.92 20.56
N GLY A 247 -19.56 21.62 21.27
CA GLY A 247 -19.93 22.49 22.40
C GLY A 247 -20.74 23.74 22.00
N PRO A 248 -21.18 24.54 22.99
CA PRO A 248 -22.08 25.68 22.81
C PRO A 248 -21.51 26.71 21.83
N SER A 249 -22.19 26.90 20.70
CA SER A 249 -21.76 27.84 19.65
C SER A 249 -22.45 29.20 19.73
N HIS A 250 -23.52 29.35 20.51
CA HIS A 250 -24.21 30.63 20.70
C HIS A 250 -24.68 30.88 22.14
N LEU A 251 -24.83 32.17 22.48
CA LEU A 251 -25.17 32.66 23.82
C LEU A 251 -26.67 32.48 24.17
N GLY A 252 -27.19 31.27 24.01
CA GLY A 252 -28.58 30.90 24.25
C GLY A 252 -28.80 30.03 25.49
N LYS A 253 -30.07 29.76 25.83
CA LYS A 253 -30.43 28.69 26.77
C LYS A 253 -30.61 27.38 25.99
N GLU A 254 -29.50 26.69 25.75
CA GLU A 254 -29.47 25.51 24.89
C GLU A 254 -30.20 24.30 25.49
N GLU A 255 -30.97 23.60 24.65
CA GLU A 255 -31.70 22.40 25.02
C GLU A 255 -30.74 21.20 25.04
N HIS A 256 -30.75 20.45 26.13
CA HIS A 256 -29.76 19.39 26.37
C HIS A 256 -30.36 18.19 27.09
N VAL A 257 -29.75 17.03 26.86
CA VAL A 257 -30.05 15.76 27.50
C VAL A 257 -28.91 15.45 28.47
N ALA A 258 -29.22 15.32 29.76
CA ALA A 258 -28.29 14.92 30.80
C ALA A 258 -28.47 13.43 31.09
N VAL A 259 -27.45 12.64 30.77
CA VAL A 259 -27.32 11.23 31.15
C VAL A 259 -26.53 11.18 32.45
N GLU A 260 -27.17 10.71 33.51
CA GLU A 260 -26.57 10.42 34.81
C GLU A 260 -26.41 8.91 34.93
N VAL A 261 -25.20 8.39 34.73
CA VAL A 261 -24.88 7.00 35.05
C VAL A 261 -24.48 6.96 36.52
N THR A 262 -25.28 6.30 37.36
CA THR A 262 -25.05 6.25 38.81
C THR A 262 -24.84 4.83 39.31
N GLN A 263 -23.86 4.66 40.19
CA GLN A 263 -23.56 3.39 40.85
C GLN A 263 -23.44 3.58 42.37
N ALA A 264 -23.93 2.60 43.14
CA ALA A 264 -23.73 2.55 44.58
C ALA A 264 -22.37 1.91 44.93
N ASN A 265 -21.83 2.25 46.10
CA ASN A 265 -20.55 1.73 46.58
C ASN A 265 -20.72 0.59 47.58
N ALA A 266 -19.89 -0.44 47.40
CA ALA A 266 -19.87 -1.68 48.18
C ALA A 266 -20.09 -1.51 49.70
N PRO A 267 -20.95 -2.33 50.34
CA PRO A 267 -21.25 -2.27 51.78
C PRO A 267 -20.12 -2.83 52.67
N GLY A 268 -18.90 -2.31 52.51
CA GLY A 268 -17.67 -2.84 53.09
C GLY A 268 -17.02 -2.00 54.21
N SER A 269 -17.43 -0.75 54.45
CA SER A 269 -16.85 0.10 55.51
C SER A 269 -17.86 0.52 56.58
N ARG A 270 -17.55 0.22 57.85
CA ARG A 270 -18.35 0.67 59.00
C ARG A 270 -18.09 2.16 59.24
N ARG A 271 -19.07 3.00 58.85
CA ARG A 271 -19.15 4.48 58.95
C ARG A 271 -18.64 5.26 57.71
N ARG A 272 -19.48 5.38 56.68
CA ARG A 272 -20.13 6.65 56.27
C ARG A 272 -21.22 6.35 55.23
N ARG A 273 -21.86 7.39 54.67
CA ARG A 273 -22.89 7.24 53.62
C ARG A 273 -22.32 6.44 52.43
N PRO A 274 -23.13 5.66 51.69
CA PRO A 274 -22.70 5.20 50.37
C PRO A 274 -22.34 6.42 49.53
N GLN A 275 -21.10 6.48 49.05
CA GLN A 275 -20.74 7.41 47.98
C GLN A 275 -21.33 6.84 46.71
N GLN A 276 -22.22 7.60 46.09
CA GLN A 276 -22.76 7.28 44.78
C GLN A 276 -21.80 7.86 43.75
N VAL A 277 -21.20 7.01 42.92
CA VAL A 277 -20.41 7.49 41.77
C VAL A 277 -21.42 7.88 40.71
N THR A 278 -21.42 9.16 40.33
CA THR A 278 -22.33 9.70 39.32
C THR A 278 -21.49 10.30 38.20
N HIS A 279 -21.46 9.63 37.06
CA HIS A 279 -20.92 10.22 35.83
C HIS A 279 -22.03 11.01 35.14
N ASN A 280 -21.78 12.27 34.88
CA ASN A 280 -22.66 13.14 34.10
C ASN A 280 -22.16 13.26 32.66
N TRP A 281 -23.09 13.15 31.71
CA TRP A 281 -22.86 13.37 30.30
C TRP A 281 -23.99 14.23 29.74
N THR A 282 -23.67 15.48 29.41
CA THR A 282 -24.59 16.44 28.80
C THR A 282 -24.38 16.42 27.29
N ILE A 283 -25.44 16.13 26.55
CA ILE A 283 -25.47 16.13 25.07
C ILE A 283 -26.44 17.23 24.63
N PHE A 284 -26.04 18.06 23.66
CA PHE A 284 -26.89 19.14 23.15
C PHE A 284 -27.81 18.63 22.03
N LEU A 285 -29.00 19.22 21.91
CA LEU A 285 -30.00 18.86 20.89
C LEU A 285 -29.89 19.79 19.68
N ASN A 286 -30.06 19.22 18.48
CA ASN A 286 -30.08 19.98 17.23
C ASN A 286 -31.50 20.47 16.94
N PRO A 287 -31.81 21.78 17.03
CA PRO A 287 -33.14 22.31 16.75
C PRO A 287 -33.55 22.20 15.27
N SER A 288 -32.62 21.83 14.39
CA SER A 288 -32.80 21.77 12.93
C SER A 288 -33.36 20.43 12.44
N GLY A 289 -33.39 19.38 13.28
CA GLY A 289 -34.11 18.12 13.03
C GLY A 289 -33.69 17.27 11.82
N GLY A 290 -32.56 17.59 11.15
CA GLY A 290 -32.19 16.96 9.87
C GLY A 290 -31.39 15.66 9.94
N GLU A 291 -30.56 15.49 10.98
CA GLU A 291 -29.58 14.40 11.05
C GLU A 291 -29.75 13.58 12.34
N HIS A 292 -29.73 12.25 12.19
CA HIS A 292 -29.70 11.29 13.29
C HIS A 292 -28.25 10.93 13.60
N THR A 293 -27.63 11.70 14.49
CA THR A 293 -26.26 11.42 14.97
C THR A 293 -26.30 10.33 16.03
N VAL A 294 -25.35 9.40 15.96
CA VAL A 294 -25.07 8.44 17.04
C VAL A 294 -23.94 9.01 17.88
N MET A 295 -24.14 9.11 19.19
CA MET A 295 -23.10 9.46 20.16
C MET A 295 -22.90 8.28 21.11
N SER A 296 -21.69 7.78 21.19
CA SER A 296 -21.26 6.77 22.15
C SER A 296 -20.55 7.44 23.34
N ARG A 297 -20.65 6.84 24.53
CA ARG A 297 -19.72 7.12 25.63
C ARG A 297 -19.51 5.89 26.49
N THR A 298 -18.24 5.61 26.80
CA THR A 298 -17.82 4.59 27.76
C THR A 298 -17.79 5.18 29.17
N PHE A 299 -18.26 4.39 30.14
CA PHE A 299 -18.26 4.71 31.56
C PHE A 299 -17.56 3.59 32.32
N GLU A 300 -16.69 3.92 33.26
CA GLU A 300 -16.09 2.94 34.17
C GLU A 300 -17.14 2.44 35.16
N VAL A 301 -17.18 1.12 35.38
CA VAL A 301 -18.15 0.47 36.27
C VAL A 301 -17.39 -0.35 37.30
N LEU A 302 -17.62 -0.04 38.58
CA LEU A 302 -17.03 -0.77 39.69
C LEU A 302 -17.73 -2.14 39.81
N SER A 303 -17.14 -3.15 39.17
CA SER A 303 -17.79 -4.44 38.91
C SER A 303 -18.27 -5.16 40.19
N ARG A 304 -19.59 -5.03 40.49
CA ARG A 304 -20.47 -5.90 41.32
C ARG A 304 -21.79 -5.24 41.73
N GLU A 305 -21.87 -3.91 41.79
CA GLU A 305 -23.08 -3.17 42.20
C GLU A 305 -23.96 -2.83 40.97
N PRO A 306 -25.30 -2.88 41.08
CA PRO A 306 -26.20 -2.55 39.97
C PRO A 306 -26.02 -1.08 39.54
N VAL A 307 -25.92 -0.86 38.23
CA VAL A 307 -25.79 0.48 37.64
C VAL A 307 -27.17 0.98 37.25
N SER A 308 -27.53 2.21 37.66
CA SER A 308 -28.74 2.87 37.19
C SER A 308 -28.37 3.96 36.18
N ILE A 309 -28.84 3.85 34.94
CA ILE A 309 -28.75 4.96 33.97
C ILE A 309 -30.02 5.79 34.12
N ASN A 310 -29.88 7.09 34.38
CA ASN A 310 -30.98 8.04 34.49
C ASN A 310 -30.84 9.16 33.46
N ILE A 311 -31.80 9.29 32.56
CA ILE A 311 -31.77 10.27 31.46
C ILE A 311 -32.83 11.34 31.72
N ARG A 312 -32.39 12.60 31.74
CA ARG A 312 -33.24 13.79 31.92
C ARG A 312 -33.07 14.73 30.75
N ALA A 313 -34.15 15.27 30.19
CA ALA A 313 -34.05 16.37 29.22
C ALA A 313 -34.30 17.73 29.91
N SER A 314 -33.53 18.74 29.52
CA SER A 314 -33.75 20.14 29.87
C SER A 314 -34.16 20.91 28.61
N LEU A 315 -35.44 20.77 28.27
CA LEU A 315 -36.09 21.42 27.13
C LEU A 315 -36.79 22.71 27.56
N GLN A 316 -36.84 23.73 26.70
CA GLN A 316 -37.63 24.95 26.91
C GLN A 316 -39.14 24.71 26.73
N GLN A 317 -39.51 23.67 25.97
CA GLN A 317 -40.89 23.32 25.65
C GLN A 317 -41.21 21.91 26.13
N THR A 318 -42.49 21.63 26.44
CA THR A 318 -42.96 20.28 26.80
C THR A 318 -43.14 19.39 25.57
N GLN A 319 -42.19 19.42 24.65
CA GLN A 319 -42.11 18.46 23.55
C GLN A 319 -41.47 17.16 24.06
N ILE A 320 -41.80 16.05 23.41
CA ILE A 320 -41.19 14.74 23.66
C ILE A 320 -40.12 14.53 22.58
N VAL A 321 -38.86 14.37 22.99
CA VAL A 321 -37.78 14.04 22.05
C VAL A 321 -37.66 12.51 21.96
N PRO A 322 -37.82 11.92 20.75
CA PRO A 322 -37.51 10.51 20.54
C PRO A 322 -35.99 10.33 20.50
N LEU A 323 -35.46 9.51 21.40
CA LEU A 323 -34.06 9.08 21.40
C LEU A 323 -34.01 7.56 21.31
N LEU A 324 -33.05 7.03 20.57
CA LEU A 324 -32.72 5.61 20.58
C LEU A 324 -31.54 5.40 21.53
N MET A 325 -31.63 4.43 22.42
CA MET A 325 -30.58 4.09 23.39
C MET A 325 -30.20 2.62 23.24
N ALA A 326 -28.91 2.35 23.07
CA ALA A 326 -28.32 1.03 23.28
C ALA A 326 -27.34 1.10 24.46
N HIS A 327 -27.10 -0.05 25.09
CA HIS A 327 -26.09 -0.18 26.15
C HIS A 327 -25.40 -1.53 26.04
N GLN A 328 -24.10 -1.56 26.35
CA GLN A 328 -23.24 -2.71 26.09
C GLN A 328 -22.16 -2.79 27.15
N TYR A 329 -21.95 -3.99 27.70
CA TYR A 329 -20.96 -4.23 28.76
C TYR A 329 -19.66 -4.74 28.16
N LEU A 330 -18.60 -3.92 28.24
CA LEU A 330 -17.27 -4.28 27.77
C LEU A 330 -16.46 -4.88 28.93
N ARG A 331 -15.73 -5.95 28.63
CA ARG A 331 -15.06 -6.80 29.64
C ARG A 331 -13.67 -6.32 30.05
N ALA A 332 -13.07 -5.43 29.27
CA ALA A 332 -11.71 -4.92 29.47
C ALA A 332 -11.75 -3.41 29.72
N SER A 333 -10.93 -2.92 30.67
CA SER A 333 -10.68 -1.49 30.88
C SER A 333 -10.02 -0.85 29.65
N ILE A 334 -10.07 0.49 29.56
CA ILE A 334 -9.50 1.23 28.42
C ILE A 334 -7.98 0.93 28.29
N GLU A 335 -7.25 0.93 29.40
CA GLU A 335 -5.82 0.53 29.43
C GLU A 335 -5.58 -0.88 28.86
N ALA A 336 -6.47 -1.84 29.15
CA ALA A 336 -6.36 -3.21 28.66
C ALA A 336 -6.68 -3.30 27.15
N GLN A 337 -7.62 -2.50 26.64
CA GLN A 337 -7.92 -2.43 25.20
C GLN A 337 -6.76 -1.79 24.43
N VAL A 338 -6.25 -0.64 24.91
CA VAL A 338 -5.09 0.07 24.34
C VAL A 338 -3.84 -0.80 24.34
N THR A 339 -3.57 -1.56 25.41
CA THR A 339 -2.40 -2.46 25.46
C THR A 339 -2.55 -3.67 24.54
N ILE A 340 -3.74 -4.26 24.42
CA ILE A 340 -4.00 -5.33 23.43
C ILE A 340 -3.80 -4.80 22.00
N ALA A 341 -4.36 -3.62 21.69
CA ALA A 341 -4.22 -2.97 20.40
C ALA A 341 -2.75 -2.65 20.06
N ALA A 342 -2.00 -2.09 21.00
CA ALA A 342 -0.58 -1.80 20.84
C ALA A 342 0.26 -3.06 20.62
N VAL A 343 -0.06 -4.17 21.31
CA VAL A 343 0.61 -5.47 21.12
C VAL A 343 0.29 -6.07 19.74
N ILE A 344 -0.96 -5.97 19.26
CA ILE A 344 -1.34 -6.42 17.91
C ILE A 344 -0.61 -5.59 16.85
N LEU A 345 -0.65 -4.26 16.94
CA LEU A 345 0.01 -3.37 15.99
C LEU A 345 1.53 -3.56 15.97
N ALA A 346 2.17 -3.67 17.14
CA ALA A 346 3.60 -3.97 17.25
C ALA A 346 3.93 -5.37 16.68
N GLY A 347 3.07 -6.37 16.90
CA GLY A 347 3.22 -7.71 16.33
C GLY A 347 3.16 -7.71 14.80
N VAL A 348 2.22 -6.96 14.21
CA VAL A 348 2.12 -6.76 12.75
C VAL A 348 3.36 -6.07 12.20
N TYR A 349 3.86 -5.01 12.86
CA TYR A 349 5.09 -4.35 12.45
C TYR A 349 6.32 -5.26 12.58
N VAL A 350 6.44 -6.08 13.62
CA VAL A 350 7.51 -7.09 13.74
C VAL A 350 7.43 -8.11 12.59
N LEU A 351 6.24 -8.57 12.23
CA LEU A 351 6.06 -9.49 11.09
C LEU A 351 6.47 -8.87 9.73
N ILE A 352 6.25 -7.57 9.55
CA ILE A 352 6.60 -6.82 8.33
C ILE A 352 8.11 -6.48 8.31
N ILE A 353 8.64 -5.85 9.36
CA ILE A 353 10.02 -5.31 9.40
C ILE A 353 11.08 -6.41 9.32
N PHE A 354 10.82 -7.57 9.94
CA PHE A 354 11.71 -8.74 9.86
C PHE A 354 11.37 -9.68 8.68
N GLU A 355 10.45 -9.29 7.79
CA GLU A 355 9.98 -10.03 6.61
C GLU A 355 9.64 -11.51 6.89
N ILE A 356 9.18 -11.82 8.12
CA ILE A 356 8.89 -13.19 8.57
C ILE A 356 7.78 -13.80 7.69
N VAL A 357 6.86 -12.96 7.24
CA VAL A 357 5.77 -13.28 6.31
C VAL A 357 5.58 -12.13 5.31
N HIS A 358 4.96 -12.40 4.16
CA HIS A 358 4.66 -11.35 3.18
C HIS A 358 3.78 -10.24 3.78
N ARG A 359 4.05 -8.95 3.47
CA ARG A 359 3.38 -7.78 4.08
C ARG A 359 1.85 -7.85 4.07
N THR A 360 1.26 -8.29 2.96
CA THR A 360 -0.19 -8.55 2.80
C THR A 360 -0.72 -9.52 3.84
N LEU A 361 0.00 -10.62 4.06
CA LEU A 361 -0.39 -11.65 4.99
C LEU A 361 -0.22 -11.18 6.43
N ALA A 362 0.84 -10.41 6.74
CA ALA A 362 0.98 -9.78 8.06
C ALA A 362 -0.22 -8.87 8.40
N ALA A 363 -0.68 -8.05 7.45
CA ALA A 363 -1.87 -7.21 7.63
C ALA A 363 -3.15 -8.05 7.80
N MET A 364 -3.34 -9.11 7.01
CA MET A 364 -4.49 -10.03 7.13
C MET A 364 -4.52 -10.80 8.47
N LEU A 365 -3.35 -11.20 8.99
CA LEU A 365 -3.25 -11.77 10.35
C LEU A 365 -3.54 -10.71 11.41
N GLY A 366 -3.07 -9.48 11.22
CA GLY A 366 -3.33 -8.34 12.08
C GLY A 366 -4.82 -8.03 12.20
N SER A 367 -5.52 -7.86 11.08
CA SER A 367 -6.96 -7.56 11.08
C SER A 367 -7.78 -8.71 11.66
N LEU A 368 -7.45 -9.97 11.35
CA LEU A 368 -8.08 -11.14 11.97
C LEU A 368 -7.85 -11.16 13.51
N ALA A 369 -6.66 -10.79 13.99
CA ALA A 369 -6.36 -10.71 15.41
C ALA A 369 -7.09 -9.55 16.11
N ALA A 370 -7.19 -8.38 15.48
CA ALA A 370 -7.92 -7.23 15.99
C ALA A 370 -9.43 -7.49 16.06
N LEU A 371 -10.02 -8.10 15.02
CA LEU A 371 -11.42 -8.56 15.02
C LEU A 371 -11.67 -9.61 16.12
N ALA A 372 -10.75 -10.56 16.31
CA ALA A 372 -10.84 -11.53 17.39
C ALA A 372 -10.73 -10.88 18.79
N ALA A 373 -9.88 -9.86 18.96
CA ALA A 373 -9.75 -9.11 20.21
C ALA A 373 -11.04 -8.33 20.54
N LEU A 374 -11.60 -7.61 19.56
CA LEU A 374 -12.90 -6.92 19.70
C LEU A 374 -14.02 -7.88 20.12
N ALA A 375 -14.10 -9.06 19.48
CA ALA A 375 -15.06 -10.10 19.84
C ALA A 375 -14.85 -10.66 21.27
N VAL A 376 -13.61 -10.77 21.74
CA VAL A 376 -13.28 -11.18 23.13
C VAL A 376 -13.73 -10.12 24.15
N ILE A 377 -13.53 -8.83 23.84
CA ILE A 377 -13.88 -7.69 24.70
C ILE A 377 -15.40 -7.50 24.81
N GLY A 378 -16.13 -7.79 23.72
CA GLY A 378 -17.59 -7.75 23.65
C GLY A 378 -18.16 -6.81 22.58
N ASP A 379 -17.33 -6.12 21.80
CA ASP A 379 -17.76 -5.26 20.69
C ASP A 379 -17.44 -5.93 19.34
N ARG A 380 -18.08 -7.07 19.08
CA ARG A 380 -17.92 -7.80 17.82
C ARG A 380 -18.60 -7.03 16.68
N PRO A 381 -17.89 -6.58 15.64
CA PRO A 381 -18.51 -5.94 14.48
C PRO A 381 -19.23 -6.95 13.58
N THR A 382 -20.26 -6.48 12.87
CA THR A 382 -20.96 -7.26 11.85
C THR A 382 -20.13 -7.36 10.57
N LEU A 383 -20.46 -8.31 9.68
CA LEU A 383 -19.81 -8.39 8.37
C LEU A 383 -20.06 -7.14 7.50
N THR A 384 -21.19 -6.45 7.65
CA THR A 384 -21.44 -5.21 6.90
C THR A 384 -20.54 -4.08 7.40
N GLN A 385 -20.40 -3.92 8.71
CA GLN A 385 -19.48 -2.95 9.33
C GLN A 385 -18.03 -3.19 8.90
N VAL A 386 -17.56 -4.44 8.92
CA VAL A 386 -16.19 -4.80 8.47
C VAL A 386 -15.97 -4.52 6.98
N VAL A 387 -17.03 -4.53 6.15
CA VAL A 387 -16.96 -4.13 4.74
C VAL A 387 -17.07 -2.60 4.58
N GLU A 388 -17.87 -1.93 5.41
CA GLU A 388 -17.98 -0.46 5.47
C GLU A 388 -16.67 0.21 5.93
N TRP A 389 -15.85 -0.49 6.73
CA TRP A 389 -14.48 -0.08 7.09
C TRP A 389 -13.47 -0.15 5.93
N ILE A 390 -13.81 -0.75 4.79
CA ILE A 390 -12.92 -0.82 3.63
C ILE A 390 -13.13 0.42 2.75
N ASP A 391 -12.11 1.28 2.65
CA ASP A 391 -12.15 2.41 1.71
C ASP A 391 -12.04 1.93 0.25
N PHE A 392 -13.22 1.69 -0.34
CA PHE A 392 -13.37 1.37 -1.75
C PHE A 392 -13.04 2.55 -2.69
N GLU A 393 -13.06 3.81 -2.24
CA GLU A 393 -12.67 4.97 -3.06
C GLU A 393 -11.15 4.93 -3.30
N THR A 394 -10.35 4.72 -2.25
CA THR A 394 -8.90 4.50 -2.36
C THR A 394 -8.57 3.24 -3.17
N LEU A 395 -9.22 2.10 -2.90
CA LEU A 395 -8.93 0.87 -3.63
C LEU A 395 -9.28 0.98 -5.12
N ALA A 396 -10.39 1.64 -5.47
CA ALA A 396 -10.77 1.92 -6.86
C ALA A 396 -9.75 2.84 -7.56
N LEU A 397 -9.29 3.89 -6.86
CA LEU A 397 -8.29 4.84 -7.36
C LEU A 397 -6.96 4.15 -7.65
N LEU A 398 -6.45 3.36 -6.70
CA LEU A 398 -5.20 2.60 -6.85
C LEU A 398 -5.31 1.54 -7.97
N PHE A 399 -6.39 0.75 -8.00
CA PHE A 399 -6.61 -0.27 -9.03
C PHE A 399 -6.72 0.33 -10.44
N GLY A 400 -7.47 1.43 -10.60
CA GLY A 400 -7.61 2.14 -11.86
C GLY A 400 -6.26 2.71 -12.35
N MET A 401 -5.48 3.33 -11.45
CA MET A 401 -4.15 3.81 -11.78
C MET A 401 -3.19 2.67 -12.13
N MET A 402 -3.14 1.57 -11.37
CA MET A 402 -2.29 0.41 -11.67
C MET A 402 -2.57 -0.16 -13.07
N ILE A 403 -3.83 -0.25 -13.51
CA ILE A 403 -4.17 -0.67 -14.88
C ILE A 403 -3.67 0.35 -15.93
N LEU A 404 -3.87 1.65 -15.68
CA LEU A 404 -3.39 2.72 -16.57
C LEU A 404 -1.85 2.66 -16.73
N VAL A 405 -1.09 2.47 -15.65
CA VAL A 405 0.37 2.36 -15.70
C VAL A 405 0.84 1.04 -16.30
N ALA A 406 0.16 -0.08 -16.02
CA ALA A 406 0.46 -1.37 -16.62
C ALA A 406 0.37 -1.33 -18.16
N ILE A 407 -0.72 -0.76 -18.71
CA ILE A 407 -0.88 -0.58 -20.16
C ILE A 407 0.15 0.41 -20.72
N PHE A 408 0.45 1.49 -19.98
CA PHE A 408 1.47 2.47 -20.37
C PHE A 408 2.89 1.86 -20.43
N SER A 409 3.20 0.85 -19.61
CA SER A 409 4.51 0.19 -19.59
C SER A 409 4.86 -0.52 -20.91
N GLU A 410 3.88 -1.19 -21.54
CA GLU A 410 4.07 -1.96 -22.80
C GLU A 410 4.41 -1.08 -24.01
N THR A 411 4.27 0.25 -23.89
CA THR A 411 4.58 1.19 -24.98
C THR A 411 6.08 1.28 -25.31
N GLY A 412 6.96 0.86 -24.38
CA GLY A 412 8.41 1.12 -24.47
C GLY A 412 8.78 2.59 -24.22
N PHE A 413 7.91 3.35 -23.54
CA PHE A 413 8.18 4.74 -23.15
C PHE A 413 9.34 4.87 -22.15
N PHE A 414 9.43 3.95 -21.20
CA PHE A 414 10.44 3.95 -20.13
C PHE A 414 11.86 3.76 -20.69
N ASP A 415 12.05 2.78 -21.58
CA ASP A 415 13.29 2.58 -22.34
C ASP A 415 13.70 3.84 -23.11
N TYR A 416 12.75 4.46 -23.80
CA TYR A 416 12.98 5.70 -24.54
C TYR A 416 13.40 6.85 -23.64
N CYS A 417 12.80 6.98 -22.46
CA CYS A 417 13.16 7.98 -21.47
C CYS A 417 14.60 7.81 -20.95
N ALA A 418 15.03 6.59 -20.65
CA ALA A 418 16.42 6.31 -20.25
C ALA A 418 17.42 6.62 -21.38
N VAL A 419 17.14 6.20 -22.62
CA VAL A 419 17.96 6.58 -23.79
C VAL A 419 17.97 8.09 -24.00
N LYS A 420 16.85 8.79 -23.74
CA LYS A 420 16.78 10.25 -23.83
C LYS A 420 17.59 10.94 -22.73
N ALA A 421 17.59 10.41 -21.51
CA ALA A 421 18.43 10.89 -20.40
C ALA A 421 19.92 10.83 -20.80
N TYR A 422 20.37 9.70 -21.37
CA TYR A 422 21.75 9.53 -21.83
C TYR A 422 22.10 10.47 -23.00
N GLN A 423 21.22 10.61 -24.00
CA GLN A 423 21.39 11.57 -25.11
C GLN A 423 21.56 13.02 -24.62
N LEU A 424 20.71 13.48 -23.69
CA LEU A 424 20.76 14.83 -23.14
C LEU A 424 22.04 15.09 -22.33
N SER A 425 22.57 14.04 -21.71
CA SER A 425 23.76 14.10 -20.83
C SER A 425 25.08 14.24 -21.59
N ARG A 426 25.10 13.85 -22.87
CA ARG A 426 26.27 13.87 -23.77
C ARG A 426 27.46 13.08 -23.20
N GLY A 427 27.23 11.81 -22.88
CA GLY A 427 28.24 10.90 -22.30
C GLY A 427 28.58 11.13 -20.82
N ARG A 428 28.39 12.34 -20.28
CA ARG A 428 28.81 12.68 -18.91
C ARG A 428 27.96 11.95 -17.86
N VAL A 429 28.55 10.97 -17.17
CA VAL A 429 27.95 10.18 -16.08
C VAL A 429 27.19 11.03 -15.06
N TRP A 430 27.80 12.13 -14.59
CA TRP A 430 27.16 13.02 -13.62
C TRP A 430 25.90 13.74 -14.14
N ALA A 431 25.85 14.05 -15.43
CA ALA A 431 24.62 14.57 -16.04
C ALA A 431 23.60 13.44 -16.23
N MET A 432 24.05 12.22 -16.56
CA MET A 432 23.17 11.05 -16.74
C MET A 432 22.42 10.70 -15.47
N ILE A 433 23.12 10.57 -14.34
CA ILE A 433 22.48 10.23 -13.06
C ILE A 433 21.47 11.31 -12.65
N ILE A 434 21.81 12.59 -12.79
CA ILE A 434 20.89 13.70 -12.50
C ILE A 434 19.67 13.70 -13.44
N MET A 435 19.88 13.50 -14.75
CA MET A 435 18.78 13.44 -15.74
C MET A 435 17.87 12.24 -15.52
N LEU A 436 18.43 11.09 -15.15
CA LEU A 436 17.70 9.86 -14.85
C LEU A 436 16.86 10.04 -13.57
N CYS A 437 17.48 10.46 -12.47
CA CYS A 437 16.79 10.75 -11.20
C CYS A 437 15.71 11.83 -11.37
N LEU A 438 15.94 12.86 -12.20
CA LEU A 438 14.94 13.89 -12.50
C LEU A 438 13.75 13.32 -13.30
N ILE A 439 14.01 12.44 -14.27
CA ILE A 439 12.97 11.78 -15.06
C ILE A 439 12.17 10.79 -14.19
N ALA A 440 12.85 10.01 -13.35
CA ALA A 440 12.21 9.12 -12.39
C ALA A 440 11.32 9.90 -11.41
N ALA A 441 11.83 10.97 -10.79
CA ALA A 441 11.05 11.84 -9.90
C ALA A 441 9.82 12.48 -10.60
N VAL A 442 9.99 12.98 -11.83
CA VAL A 442 8.89 13.58 -12.60
C VAL A 442 7.85 12.55 -13.03
N LEU A 443 8.24 11.30 -13.27
CA LEU A 443 7.30 10.23 -13.61
C LEU A 443 6.60 9.66 -12.37
N SER A 444 7.31 9.50 -11.25
CA SER A 444 6.70 9.16 -9.95
C SER A 444 5.72 10.22 -9.46
N ALA A 445 5.80 11.47 -9.93
CA ALA A 445 4.76 12.47 -9.66
C ALA A 445 3.39 12.14 -10.32
N PHE A 446 3.31 11.18 -11.24
CA PHE A 446 2.08 10.78 -11.96
C PHE A 446 1.80 9.27 -11.99
N LEU A 447 2.77 8.46 -11.55
CA LEU A 447 2.75 7.00 -11.47
C LEU A 447 3.13 6.63 -10.04
N ASP A 448 2.69 5.49 -9.51
CA ASP A 448 3.09 5.10 -8.16
C ASP A 448 4.59 4.78 -8.05
N ASN A 449 5.16 5.04 -6.87
CA ASN A 449 6.58 4.82 -6.57
C ASN A 449 7.05 3.37 -6.84
N VAL A 450 6.21 2.37 -6.56
CA VAL A 450 6.59 0.95 -6.70
C VAL A 450 6.65 0.56 -8.17
N THR A 451 5.63 0.90 -8.97
CA THR A 451 5.62 0.66 -10.42
C THR A 451 6.72 1.47 -11.13
N THR A 452 6.99 2.69 -10.69
CA THR A 452 8.13 3.47 -11.20
C THR A 452 9.45 2.75 -10.92
N ALA A 453 9.65 2.17 -9.73
CA ALA A 453 10.83 1.36 -9.42
C ALA A 453 10.88 0.03 -10.21
N LEU A 454 9.75 -0.67 -10.37
CA LEU A 454 9.64 -1.90 -11.19
C LEU A 454 10.07 -1.66 -12.64
N LEU A 455 9.69 -0.51 -13.21
CA LEU A 455 9.92 -0.20 -14.63
C LEU A 455 11.28 0.46 -14.90
N PHE A 456 11.77 1.34 -14.01
CA PHE A 456 13.09 1.97 -14.20
C PHE A 456 14.25 1.05 -13.84
N THR A 457 14.16 0.26 -12.75
CA THR A 457 15.31 -0.53 -12.25
C THR A 457 15.95 -1.43 -13.34
N PRO A 458 15.20 -2.22 -14.13
CA PRO A 458 15.80 -3.04 -15.19
C PRO A 458 16.46 -2.18 -16.27
N VAL A 459 15.81 -1.09 -16.69
CA VAL A 459 16.27 -0.20 -17.76
C VAL A 459 17.56 0.54 -17.33
N THR A 460 17.61 1.01 -16.08
CA THR A 460 18.79 1.63 -15.47
C THR A 460 19.95 0.65 -15.35
N ILE A 461 19.70 -0.62 -14.98
CA ILE A 461 20.75 -1.66 -14.98
C ILE A 461 21.30 -1.85 -16.40
N ARG A 462 20.44 -2.00 -17.42
CA ARG A 462 20.90 -2.16 -18.81
C ARG A 462 21.63 -0.93 -19.35
N LEU A 463 21.27 0.28 -18.92
CA LEU A 463 22.00 1.50 -19.24
C LEU A 463 23.38 1.53 -18.54
N CYS A 464 23.46 1.13 -17.27
CA CYS A 464 24.71 1.09 -16.52
C CYS A 464 25.68 0.02 -17.05
N GLU A 465 25.18 -1.15 -17.47
CA GLU A 465 25.96 -2.21 -18.12
C GLU A 465 26.64 -1.72 -19.41
N VAL A 466 25.90 -1.01 -20.29
CA VAL A 466 26.41 -0.46 -21.55
C VAL A 466 27.41 0.70 -21.32
N LEU A 467 27.47 1.25 -20.10
CA LEU A 467 28.33 2.38 -19.72
C LEU A 467 29.38 2.01 -18.67
N ASN A 468 29.53 0.73 -18.32
CA ASN A 468 30.51 0.20 -17.37
C ASN A 468 30.43 0.87 -15.96
N LEU A 469 29.23 1.27 -15.57
CA LEU A 469 28.93 1.87 -14.26
C LEU A 469 28.53 0.81 -13.24
N ASP A 470 28.72 1.07 -11.95
CA ASP A 470 28.14 0.25 -10.89
C ASP A 470 26.65 0.61 -10.75
N PRO A 471 25.70 -0.28 -11.14
CA PRO A 471 24.28 0.07 -11.14
C PRO A 471 23.79 0.45 -9.75
N ARG A 472 24.40 -0.10 -8.70
CA ARG A 472 23.98 0.09 -7.29
C ARG A 472 24.05 1.55 -6.84
N GLN A 473 25.08 2.28 -7.29
CA GLN A 473 25.19 3.72 -7.00
C GLN A 473 24.07 4.51 -7.70
N VAL A 474 23.67 4.09 -8.90
CA VAL A 474 22.64 4.77 -9.69
C VAL A 474 21.24 4.42 -9.18
N LEU A 475 20.96 3.15 -8.89
CA LEU A 475 19.67 2.66 -8.39
C LEU A 475 19.29 3.23 -7.02
N ILE A 476 20.23 3.24 -6.05
CA ILE A 476 19.96 3.83 -4.73
C ILE A 476 19.65 5.34 -4.87
N ALA A 477 20.31 6.03 -5.81
CA ALA A 477 20.00 7.43 -6.10
C ALA A 477 18.63 7.59 -6.78
N GLU A 478 18.35 6.77 -7.79
CA GLU A 478 17.09 6.77 -8.55
C GLU A 478 15.89 6.57 -7.65
N VAL A 479 15.88 5.50 -6.83
CA VAL A 479 14.82 5.20 -5.85
C VAL A 479 14.55 6.37 -4.90
N ILE A 480 15.59 6.99 -4.35
CA ILE A 480 15.41 8.12 -3.43
C ILE A 480 14.72 9.30 -4.13
N PHE A 481 15.05 9.55 -5.40
CA PHE A 481 14.41 10.60 -6.18
C PHE A 481 13.01 10.20 -6.69
N THR A 482 12.76 8.92 -6.95
CA THR A 482 11.42 8.35 -7.19
C THR A 482 10.50 8.66 -6.01
N ASN A 483 10.87 8.27 -4.79
CA ASN A 483 10.08 8.52 -3.57
C ASN A 483 9.85 10.02 -3.31
N ILE A 484 10.91 10.85 -3.45
CA ILE A 484 10.79 12.32 -3.36
C ILE A 484 9.82 12.87 -4.42
N GLY A 485 9.83 12.31 -5.63
CA GLY A 485 8.91 12.66 -6.71
C GLY A 485 7.46 12.26 -6.45
N GLY A 486 7.22 11.06 -5.92
CA GLY A 486 5.89 10.57 -5.60
C GLY A 486 5.17 11.41 -4.55
N ALA A 487 5.94 11.99 -3.61
CA ALA A 487 5.45 12.95 -2.64
C ALA A 487 4.87 14.24 -3.25
N ALA A 488 5.12 14.55 -4.53
CA ALA A 488 4.74 15.83 -5.15
C ALA A 488 3.24 15.97 -5.47
N THR A 489 2.49 14.87 -5.58
CA THR A 489 1.06 14.89 -5.97
C THR A 489 0.24 13.93 -5.13
N ALA A 490 -1.08 14.04 -5.21
CA ALA A 490 -2.02 13.11 -4.58
C ALA A 490 -1.95 11.66 -5.11
N ILE A 491 -1.22 11.39 -6.20
CA ILE A 491 -1.22 10.09 -6.90
C ILE A 491 0.08 9.30 -6.66
N GLY A 492 1.22 9.99 -6.62
CA GLY A 492 2.54 9.36 -6.79
C GLY A 492 3.01 8.44 -5.66
N ASP A 493 2.45 8.60 -4.46
CA ASP A 493 2.71 7.73 -3.32
C ASP A 493 1.38 7.38 -2.63
N PRO A 494 1.05 6.11 -2.37
CA PRO A 494 -0.24 5.75 -1.75
C PRO A 494 -0.57 6.41 -0.40
N PRO A 495 0.39 6.80 0.46
CA PRO A 495 0.13 7.72 1.59
C PRO A 495 -0.66 8.98 1.19
N ASN A 496 -0.29 9.62 0.08
CA ASN A 496 -0.95 10.82 -0.41
C ASN A 496 -2.36 10.51 -0.93
N VAL A 497 -2.54 9.33 -1.55
CA VAL A 497 -3.83 8.84 -2.03
C VAL A 497 -4.83 8.72 -0.86
N ILE A 498 -4.43 8.08 0.24
CA ILE A 498 -5.27 7.88 1.44
C ILE A 498 -5.62 9.22 2.12
N ILE A 499 -4.74 10.22 2.07
CA ILE A 499 -5.00 11.55 2.62
C ILE A 499 -6.06 12.30 1.80
N VAL A 500 -6.06 12.17 0.47
CA VAL A 500 -6.94 12.93 -0.44
C VAL A 500 -8.27 12.21 -0.74
N SER A 501 -8.33 10.88 -0.62
CA SER A 501 -9.58 10.10 -0.65
C SER A 501 -10.48 10.38 0.56
N ASN A 502 -9.88 10.66 1.73
CA ASN A 502 -10.60 10.81 2.99
C ASN A 502 -11.66 11.94 2.93
N GLN A 503 -12.94 11.55 3.03
CA GLN A 503 -14.08 12.46 2.87
C GLN A 503 -14.18 13.51 3.98
N GLU A 504 -13.68 13.23 5.19
CA GLU A 504 -13.66 14.21 6.28
C GLU A 504 -12.63 15.32 6.02
N LEU A 505 -11.46 14.97 5.49
CA LEU A 505 -10.45 15.95 5.05
C LEU A 505 -10.93 16.78 3.85
N ARG A 506 -11.65 16.15 2.91
CA ARG A 506 -12.28 16.85 1.76
C ARG A 506 -13.30 17.91 2.23
N LYS A 507 -14.09 17.62 3.28
CA LYS A 507 -14.98 18.60 3.93
C LYS A 507 -14.23 19.73 4.64
N MET A 508 -13.01 19.48 5.12
CA MET A 508 -12.13 20.47 5.76
C MET A 508 -11.30 21.30 4.74
N GLY A 509 -11.55 21.15 3.44
CA GLY A 509 -10.89 21.93 2.38
C GLY A 509 -9.61 21.31 1.81
N LEU A 510 -9.22 20.10 2.24
CA LEU A 510 -8.12 19.37 1.62
C LEU A 510 -8.66 18.60 0.41
N ASP A 511 -8.55 19.21 -0.78
CA ASP A 511 -8.93 18.64 -2.06
C ASP A 511 -7.70 18.24 -2.91
N PHE A 512 -7.93 17.62 -4.06
CA PHE A 512 -6.86 17.13 -4.95
C PHE A 512 -5.94 18.26 -5.44
N ALA A 513 -6.53 19.38 -5.86
CA ALA A 513 -5.81 20.52 -6.41
C ALA A 513 -5.03 21.28 -5.33
N GLY A 514 -5.62 21.53 -4.15
CA GLY A 514 -4.97 22.16 -3.00
C GLY A 514 -3.82 21.30 -2.49
N PHE A 515 -4.06 20.02 -2.18
CA PHE A 515 -3.00 19.10 -1.75
C PHE A 515 -1.84 19.07 -2.75
N THR A 516 -2.14 18.91 -4.04
CA THR A 516 -1.11 18.87 -5.08
C THR A 516 -0.38 20.21 -5.22
N ALA A 517 -1.05 21.36 -5.11
CA ALA A 517 -0.41 22.67 -5.20
C ALA A 517 0.57 22.94 -4.04
N HIS A 518 0.20 22.60 -2.81
CA HIS A 518 1.08 22.75 -1.64
C HIS A 518 2.24 21.76 -1.69
N MET A 519 1.99 20.49 -2.00
CA MET A 519 3.02 19.44 -2.01
C MET A 519 4.00 19.60 -3.17
N PHE A 520 3.53 19.90 -4.38
CA PHE A 520 4.39 20.11 -5.55
C PHE A 520 5.40 21.24 -5.34
N ALA A 521 4.95 22.38 -4.79
CA ALA A 521 5.84 23.50 -4.49
C ALA A 521 6.91 23.12 -3.44
N GLY A 522 6.52 22.41 -2.37
CA GLY A 522 7.44 21.90 -1.36
C GLY A 522 8.48 20.93 -1.93
N ILE A 523 8.04 19.97 -2.74
CA ILE A 523 8.93 18.99 -3.38
C ILE A 523 9.85 19.62 -4.44
N CYS A 524 9.41 20.66 -5.16
CA CYS A 524 10.32 21.43 -6.02
C CYS A 524 11.49 22.04 -5.23
N PHE A 525 11.26 22.54 -4.00
CA PHE A 525 12.35 22.97 -3.12
C PHE A 525 13.19 21.78 -2.61
N VAL A 526 12.58 20.68 -2.18
CA VAL A 526 13.31 19.48 -1.73
C VAL A 526 14.25 18.95 -2.82
N LEU A 527 13.79 18.84 -4.07
CA LEU A 527 14.60 18.42 -5.22
C LEU A 527 15.78 19.37 -5.48
N LEU A 528 15.55 20.69 -5.40
CA LEU A 528 16.57 21.72 -5.60
C LEU A 528 17.76 21.59 -4.63
N PHE A 529 17.50 21.20 -3.37
CA PHE A 529 18.56 20.92 -2.39
C PHE A 529 19.09 19.48 -2.44
N SER A 530 18.26 18.52 -2.87
CA SER A 530 18.63 17.10 -2.96
C SER A 530 19.67 16.82 -4.06
N PHE A 531 19.58 17.46 -5.24
CA PHE A 531 20.58 17.24 -6.31
C PHE A 531 22.01 17.68 -5.93
N PRO A 532 22.24 18.87 -5.33
CA PRO A 532 23.53 19.24 -4.74
C PRO A 532 24.00 18.27 -3.65
N LEU A 533 23.10 17.82 -2.77
CA LEU A 533 23.45 16.90 -1.68
C LEU A 533 23.89 15.54 -2.21
N LEU A 534 23.16 14.97 -3.17
CA LEU A 534 23.52 13.71 -3.85
C LEU A 534 24.94 13.77 -4.42
N ARG A 535 25.27 14.89 -5.10
CA ARG A 535 26.61 15.12 -5.66
C ARG A 535 27.69 15.28 -4.59
N LEU A 536 27.38 15.89 -3.44
CA LEU A 536 28.30 16.02 -2.31
C LEU A 536 28.56 14.66 -1.64
N LEU A 537 27.50 13.88 -1.41
CA LEU A 537 27.55 12.59 -0.73
C LEU A 537 28.32 11.53 -1.54
N TYR A 538 28.25 11.62 -2.87
CA TYR A 538 29.05 10.81 -3.79
C TYR A 538 30.42 11.40 -4.17
N TRP A 539 30.80 12.59 -3.70
CA TRP A 539 32.02 13.29 -4.12
C TRP A 539 33.31 12.45 -3.97
N ASN A 540 33.37 11.59 -2.95
CA ASN A 540 34.49 10.69 -2.65
C ASN A 540 34.27 9.22 -3.07
N ARG A 541 33.25 8.92 -3.89
CA ARG A 541 32.95 7.56 -4.37
C ARG A 541 33.44 7.34 -5.80
N LYS A 542 33.82 6.10 -6.12
CA LYS A 542 34.02 5.65 -7.50
C LYS A 542 32.67 5.12 -8.01
N LEU A 543 32.14 5.70 -9.09
CA LEU A 543 30.84 5.29 -9.66
C LEU A 543 30.97 4.29 -10.83
N TYR A 544 32.16 4.16 -11.41
CA TYR A 544 32.47 3.10 -12.36
C TYR A 544 32.57 1.76 -11.61
N ASN A 545 32.18 0.67 -12.27
CA ASN A 545 32.15 -0.65 -11.66
C ASN A 545 33.57 -1.12 -11.27
N LYS A 546 33.64 -2.21 -10.49
CA LYS A 546 34.84 -2.82 -9.92
C LYS A 546 36.06 -2.62 -10.82
N GLU A 547 37.16 -2.18 -10.22
CA GLU A 547 38.48 -2.36 -10.83
C GLU A 547 38.57 -3.83 -11.30
N PRO A 548 38.87 -4.11 -12.58
CA PRO A 548 38.73 -5.46 -13.15
C PRO A 548 39.49 -6.48 -12.32
N SER A 549 39.04 -7.74 -12.30
CA SER A 549 39.52 -8.74 -11.32
C SER A 549 41.05 -8.84 -11.30
N GLU A 550 41.71 -8.80 -12.47
CA GLU A 550 43.16 -8.69 -12.63
C GLU A 550 43.83 -7.62 -11.74
N ILE A 551 43.21 -6.44 -11.59
CA ILE A 551 43.73 -5.31 -10.79
C ILE A 551 43.53 -5.56 -9.29
N VAL A 552 42.43 -6.20 -8.90
CA VAL A 552 42.16 -6.59 -7.50
C VAL A 552 43.09 -7.73 -7.10
N GLU A 553 43.25 -8.72 -7.96
CA GLU A 553 44.20 -9.83 -7.84
C GLU A 553 45.64 -9.31 -7.74
N LEU A 554 46.07 -8.39 -8.63
CA LEU A 554 47.40 -7.75 -8.53
C LEU A 554 47.60 -7.02 -7.21
N LYS A 555 46.60 -6.28 -6.72
CA LYS A 555 46.68 -5.60 -5.42
C LYS A 555 46.81 -6.59 -4.26
N HIS A 556 46.10 -7.72 -4.32
CA HIS A 556 46.23 -8.80 -3.36
C HIS A 556 47.62 -9.47 -3.43
N GLU A 557 48.11 -9.78 -4.65
CA GLU A 557 49.46 -10.34 -4.87
C GLU A 557 50.53 -9.41 -4.28
N ILE A 558 50.48 -8.11 -4.59
CA ILE A 558 51.36 -7.07 -4.03
C ILE A 558 51.31 -7.03 -2.50
N HIS A 559 50.12 -7.15 -1.92
CA HIS A 559 49.94 -7.14 -0.46
C HIS A 559 50.56 -8.38 0.20
N VAL A 560 50.32 -9.58 -0.36
CA VAL A 560 50.91 -10.84 0.12
C VAL A 560 52.43 -10.84 0.00
N TRP A 561 52.99 -10.47 -1.17
CA TRP A 561 54.45 -10.38 -1.33
C TRP A 561 55.08 -9.35 -0.37
N ARG A 562 54.42 -8.21 -0.14
CA ARG A 562 54.88 -7.17 0.79
C ARG A 562 54.83 -7.64 2.26
N LEU A 563 53.79 -8.37 2.67
CA LEU A 563 53.72 -9.00 4.00
C LEU A 563 54.83 -10.04 4.18
N THR A 564 55.07 -10.90 3.20
CA THR A 564 56.14 -11.92 3.22
C THR A 564 57.52 -11.26 3.35
N ALA A 565 57.79 -10.20 2.57
CA ALA A 565 59.03 -9.43 2.67
C ALA A 565 59.22 -8.72 4.03
N GLN A 566 58.13 -8.36 4.72
CA GLN A 566 58.17 -7.73 6.05
C GLN A 566 58.36 -8.74 7.19
N ARG A 567 57.86 -9.97 7.05
CA ARG A 567 58.01 -11.04 8.07
C ARG A 567 59.44 -11.59 8.17
N ILE A 568 60.26 -11.45 7.14
CA ILE A 568 61.68 -11.84 7.17
C ILE A 568 62.47 -10.81 7.98
N SER A 569 62.91 -11.22 9.17
CA SER A 569 63.88 -10.46 9.98
C SER A 569 65.25 -10.48 9.28
N PRO A 570 66.01 -9.37 9.28
CA PRO A 570 67.35 -9.32 8.70
C PRO A 570 68.40 -9.78 9.71
N ALA A 571 68.44 -11.07 10.06
CA ALA A 571 69.43 -11.61 10.99
C ALA A 571 70.64 -12.24 10.26
N SER A 572 70.43 -12.80 9.08
CA SER A 572 71.47 -13.35 8.20
C SER A 572 71.62 -12.57 6.88
N HIS A 573 72.79 -12.71 6.25
CA HIS A 573 73.06 -12.12 4.93
C HIS A 573 72.14 -12.69 3.84
N GLU A 574 71.78 -13.98 3.95
CA GLU A 574 70.89 -14.68 3.03
C GLU A 574 69.44 -14.19 3.17
N GLU A 575 68.97 -13.97 4.40
CA GLU A 575 67.66 -13.37 4.68
C GLU A 575 67.53 -11.96 4.09
N THR A 576 68.58 -11.13 4.21
CA THR A 576 68.60 -9.81 3.55
C THR A 576 68.57 -9.91 2.02
N ALA A 577 69.24 -10.90 1.43
CA ALA A 577 69.21 -11.11 -0.03
C ALA A 577 67.81 -11.57 -0.51
N VAL A 578 67.19 -12.53 0.17
CA VAL A 578 65.82 -13.00 -0.11
C VAL A 578 64.81 -11.85 0.05
N ARG A 579 64.92 -11.06 1.13
CA ARG A 579 64.08 -9.87 1.34
C ARG A 579 64.26 -8.82 0.25
N GLY A 580 65.48 -8.65 -0.28
CA GLY A 580 65.76 -7.79 -1.44
C GLY A 580 65.01 -8.24 -2.69
N LEU A 581 65.11 -9.53 -3.04
CA LEU A 581 64.42 -10.13 -4.20
C LEU A 581 62.89 -10.03 -4.09
N LEU A 582 62.33 -10.25 -2.89
CA LEU A 582 60.90 -10.10 -2.65
C LEU A 582 60.44 -8.65 -2.82
N LEU A 583 61.23 -7.67 -2.36
CA LEU A 583 60.94 -6.25 -2.56
C LEU A 583 61.06 -5.84 -4.05
N GLU A 584 62.02 -6.40 -4.79
CA GLU A 584 62.11 -6.18 -6.24
C GLU A 584 60.88 -6.75 -6.98
N LYS A 585 60.41 -7.95 -6.61
CA LYS A 585 59.16 -8.54 -7.12
C LYS A 585 57.95 -7.65 -6.80
N VAL A 586 57.80 -7.13 -5.58
CA VAL A 586 56.76 -6.14 -5.23
C VAL A 586 56.85 -4.91 -6.13
N LEU A 587 58.04 -4.32 -6.30
CA LEU A 587 58.25 -3.12 -7.12
C LEU A 587 58.03 -3.41 -8.62
N SER A 588 58.19 -4.65 -9.09
CA SER A 588 57.81 -5.08 -10.44
C SER A 588 56.29 -5.14 -10.64
N LEU A 589 55.55 -5.64 -9.64
CA LEU A 589 54.10 -5.75 -9.65
C LEU A 589 53.43 -4.38 -9.51
N GLU A 590 53.95 -3.49 -8.65
CA GLU A 590 53.46 -2.11 -8.56
C GLU A 590 53.63 -1.35 -9.88
N ARG A 591 54.72 -1.59 -10.62
CA ARG A 591 54.92 -1.09 -12.00
C ARG A 591 54.02 -1.77 -13.04
N LEU A 592 53.44 -2.93 -12.77
CA LEU A 592 52.43 -3.56 -13.62
C LEU A 592 51.03 -3.01 -13.30
N LEU A 593 50.68 -2.91 -12.01
CA LEU A 593 49.46 -2.31 -11.48
C LEU A 593 49.29 -0.87 -11.99
N ALA A 594 50.32 -0.04 -11.88
CA ALA A 594 50.28 1.35 -12.37
C ALA A 594 50.00 1.43 -13.88
N ARG A 595 50.54 0.50 -14.69
CA ARG A 595 50.27 0.43 -16.13
C ARG A 595 48.85 -0.03 -16.44
N ARG A 596 48.37 -1.12 -15.80
CA ARG A 596 46.99 -1.61 -15.94
C ARG A 596 45.96 -0.55 -15.51
N LEU A 597 46.20 0.11 -14.38
CA LEU A 597 45.33 1.17 -13.86
C LEU A 597 45.32 2.41 -14.77
N HIS A 598 46.45 2.76 -15.39
CA HIS A 598 46.50 3.88 -16.34
C HIS A 598 45.80 3.54 -17.67
N SER A 599 45.93 2.31 -18.19
CA SER A 599 45.15 1.88 -19.36
C SER A 599 43.64 1.86 -19.06
N PHE A 600 43.23 1.43 -17.87
CA PHE A 600 41.82 1.42 -17.45
C PHE A 600 41.22 2.84 -17.39
N HIS A 601 41.90 3.79 -16.73
CA HIS A 601 41.45 5.20 -16.73
C HIS A 601 41.44 5.82 -18.15
N ARG A 602 42.34 5.38 -19.02
CA ARG A 602 42.37 5.81 -20.42
C ARG A 602 41.22 5.22 -21.24
N GLN A 603 40.79 3.99 -20.96
CA GLN A 603 39.60 3.38 -21.59
C GLN A 603 38.33 4.14 -21.19
N ILE A 604 38.12 4.42 -19.89
CA ILE A 604 37.00 5.24 -19.40
C ILE A 604 36.98 6.62 -20.08
N SER A 605 38.15 7.29 -20.17
CA SER A 605 38.28 8.58 -20.86
C SER A 605 38.15 8.52 -22.40
N GLN A 606 38.08 7.32 -22.97
CA GLN A 606 37.73 7.08 -24.38
C GLN A 606 36.26 6.68 -24.55
N GLU A 607 35.64 5.97 -23.59
CA GLU A 607 34.20 5.68 -23.56
C GLU A 607 33.39 6.98 -23.45
N ASP A 608 33.80 7.92 -22.58
CA ASP A 608 33.26 9.29 -22.50
C ASP A 608 33.26 10.02 -23.86
N LYS A 609 34.18 9.65 -24.78
CA LYS A 609 34.30 10.23 -26.13
C LYS A 609 33.57 9.42 -27.20
N ASN A 610 33.34 8.13 -26.96
CA ASN A 610 32.59 7.22 -27.84
C ASN A 610 31.07 7.21 -27.55
N TRP A 611 30.57 8.18 -26.76
CA TRP A 611 29.17 8.31 -26.40
C TRP A 611 28.20 8.25 -27.61
N GLU A 612 28.62 8.75 -28.78
CA GLU A 612 27.85 8.71 -30.02
C GLU A 612 27.61 7.28 -30.55
N THR A 613 28.60 6.39 -30.48
CA THR A 613 28.43 4.98 -30.90
C THR A 613 27.56 4.22 -29.90
N ASN A 614 27.74 4.45 -28.59
CA ASN A 614 26.91 3.80 -27.57
C ASN A 614 25.45 4.25 -27.68
N ILE A 615 25.18 5.51 -28.07
CA ILE A 615 23.82 5.98 -28.40
C ILE A 615 23.25 5.23 -29.61
N GLN A 616 24.04 4.99 -30.67
CA GLN A 616 23.54 4.29 -31.86
C GLN A 616 23.16 2.83 -31.54
N GLU A 617 23.93 2.14 -30.70
CA GLU A 617 23.59 0.80 -30.23
C GLU A 617 22.35 0.81 -29.31
N LEU A 618 22.31 1.72 -28.33
CA LEU A 618 21.16 1.87 -27.43
C LEU A 618 19.87 2.23 -28.19
N GLN A 619 19.90 3.13 -29.18
CA GLN A 619 18.74 3.46 -30.01
C GLN A 619 18.32 2.33 -30.96
N LYS A 620 19.24 1.46 -31.36
CA LYS A 620 18.95 0.29 -32.19
C LYS A 620 18.28 -0.83 -31.37
N LYS A 621 18.61 -0.93 -30.08
CA LYS A 621 18.04 -1.91 -29.14
C LYS A 621 16.73 -1.43 -28.49
N HIS A 622 16.64 -0.14 -28.16
CA HIS A 622 15.55 0.47 -27.39
C HIS A 622 14.81 1.53 -28.22
N ARG A 623 13.98 1.08 -29.15
CA ARG A 623 13.09 1.91 -29.95
C ARG A 623 11.67 1.75 -29.40
N ILE A 624 10.93 2.86 -29.22
CA ILE A 624 9.51 2.84 -28.80
C ILE A 624 8.75 1.80 -29.62
N SER A 625 8.14 0.84 -28.93
CA SER A 625 7.56 -0.37 -29.51
C SER A 625 6.29 0.00 -30.30
N ASP A 626 5.34 0.65 -29.64
CA ASP A 626 4.15 1.21 -30.32
C ASP A 626 3.92 2.70 -29.99
N ARG A 627 3.94 3.51 -31.06
CA ARG A 627 3.60 4.94 -31.03
C ARG A 627 2.11 5.19 -30.91
N THR A 628 1.26 4.27 -31.36
CA THR A 628 -0.19 4.42 -31.35
C THR A 628 -0.76 4.16 -29.96
N LEU A 629 -0.39 3.04 -29.32
CA LEU A 629 -0.66 2.77 -27.90
C LEU A 629 -0.11 3.88 -27.01
N LEU A 630 1.13 4.34 -27.23
CA LEU A 630 1.69 5.47 -26.47
C LEU A 630 0.82 6.73 -26.58
N THR A 631 0.35 7.06 -27.78
CA THR A 631 -0.51 8.24 -27.97
C THR A 631 -1.85 8.07 -27.26
N LYS A 632 -2.49 6.88 -27.38
CA LYS A 632 -3.72 6.53 -26.65
C LYS A 632 -3.54 6.69 -25.14
N CYS A 633 -2.50 6.08 -24.56
CA CYS A 633 -2.19 6.15 -23.13
C CYS A 633 -2.04 7.59 -22.64
N VAL A 634 -1.22 8.39 -23.33
CA VAL A 634 -0.99 9.79 -22.95
C VAL A 634 -2.27 10.63 -23.06
N THR A 635 -3.14 10.38 -24.05
CA THR A 635 -4.43 11.08 -24.14
C THR A 635 -5.42 10.68 -23.04
N VAL A 636 -5.46 9.41 -22.63
CA VAL A 636 -6.35 8.96 -21.54
C VAL A 636 -5.83 9.44 -20.19
N LEU A 637 -4.54 9.24 -19.89
CA LEU A 637 -3.91 9.70 -18.66
C LEU A 637 -4.01 11.23 -18.51
N GLY A 638 -3.82 11.98 -19.60
CA GLY A 638 -4.02 13.43 -19.63
C GLY A 638 -5.46 13.84 -19.33
N LEU A 639 -6.47 13.11 -19.80
CA LEU A 639 -7.87 13.38 -19.46
C LEU A 639 -8.19 13.01 -18.00
N VAL A 640 -7.68 11.88 -17.49
CA VAL A 640 -7.84 11.45 -16.10
C VAL A 640 -7.27 12.49 -15.14
N ILE A 641 -6.04 12.94 -15.37
CA ILE A 641 -5.40 14.01 -14.57
C ILE A 641 -6.20 15.31 -14.66
N PHE A 642 -6.63 15.72 -15.86
CA PHE A 642 -7.48 16.90 -16.03
C PHE A 642 -8.80 16.77 -15.25
N MET A 643 -9.41 15.59 -15.22
CA MET A 643 -10.68 15.34 -14.55
C MET A 643 -10.55 15.36 -13.01
N PHE A 644 -9.42 14.91 -12.45
CA PHE A 644 -9.12 15.09 -11.02
C PHE A 644 -9.06 16.58 -10.63
N PHE A 645 -8.35 17.41 -11.41
CA PHE A 645 -8.37 18.86 -11.20
C PHE A 645 -9.77 19.47 -11.42
N LEU A 646 -10.55 18.95 -12.37
CA LEU A 646 -11.91 19.45 -12.63
C LEU A 646 -12.88 19.13 -11.49
N ASN A 647 -12.76 17.97 -10.85
CA ASN A 647 -13.53 17.62 -9.65
C ASN A 647 -13.25 18.60 -8.49
N SER A 648 -11.99 18.96 -8.27
CA SER A 648 -11.59 20.04 -7.33
C SER A 648 -12.25 21.39 -7.65
N PHE A 649 -12.22 21.84 -8.90
CA PHE A 649 -12.67 23.19 -9.26
C PHE A 649 -14.18 23.33 -9.56
N VAL A 650 -14.93 22.23 -9.72
CA VAL A 650 -16.34 22.26 -10.17
C VAL A 650 -17.25 21.48 -9.21
N PRO A 651 -17.86 22.14 -8.21
CA PRO A 651 -18.74 21.52 -7.20
C PRO A 651 -20.01 20.81 -7.74
N GLY A 652 -20.23 20.77 -9.05
CA GLY A 652 -21.28 19.98 -9.69
C GLY A 652 -20.82 18.57 -10.14
N VAL A 653 -19.51 18.29 -10.13
CA VAL A 653 -18.94 17.01 -10.60
C VAL A 653 -18.90 16.01 -9.44
N HIS A 654 -20.04 15.34 -9.23
CA HIS A 654 -20.25 14.28 -8.23
C HIS A 654 -19.61 12.94 -8.67
N LEU A 655 -18.33 12.98 -9.07
CA LEU A 655 -17.53 11.83 -9.47
C LEU A 655 -16.28 11.79 -8.59
N ASP A 656 -16.27 10.85 -7.65
CA ASP A 656 -15.13 10.62 -6.75
C ASP A 656 -13.91 10.13 -7.53
N LEU A 657 -12.72 10.30 -6.95
CA LEU A 657 -11.45 10.06 -7.66
C LEU A 657 -11.33 8.59 -8.10
N GLY A 658 -11.82 7.65 -7.28
CA GLY A 658 -11.88 6.22 -7.63
C GLY A 658 -12.72 5.94 -8.90
N TRP A 659 -13.84 6.64 -9.08
CA TRP A 659 -14.66 6.53 -10.30
C TRP A 659 -13.93 7.08 -11.53
N ILE A 660 -13.26 8.23 -11.39
CA ILE A 660 -12.48 8.84 -12.48
C ILE A 660 -11.36 7.89 -12.94
N ALA A 661 -10.65 7.27 -11.99
CA ALA A 661 -9.58 6.31 -12.30
C ALA A 661 -10.10 5.03 -12.98
N ILE A 662 -11.17 4.42 -12.46
CA ILE A 662 -11.79 3.22 -13.06
C ILE A 662 -12.32 3.51 -14.47
N LEU A 663 -13.02 4.63 -14.68
CA LEU A 663 -13.52 5.02 -16.00
C LEU A 663 -12.37 5.27 -16.98
N GLY A 664 -11.27 5.88 -16.53
CA GLY A 664 -10.04 6.02 -17.30
C GLY A 664 -9.43 4.68 -17.70
N ALA A 665 -9.29 3.76 -16.74
CA ALA A 665 -8.73 2.42 -16.96
C ALA A 665 -9.57 1.60 -17.96
N ILE A 666 -10.89 1.60 -17.81
CA ILE A 666 -11.82 0.95 -18.75
C ILE A 666 -11.71 1.57 -20.15
N TRP A 667 -11.66 2.90 -20.24
CA TRP A 667 -11.55 3.58 -21.52
C TRP A 667 -10.21 3.31 -22.23
N LEU A 668 -9.09 3.28 -21.49
CA LEU A 668 -7.79 2.90 -22.06
C LEU A 668 -7.78 1.45 -22.51
N LEU A 669 -8.33 0.52 -21.72
CA LEU A 669 -8.39 -0.90 -22.07
C LEU A 669 -9.16 -1.13 -23.38
N ILE A 670 -10.33 -0.47 -23.53
CA ILE A 670 -11.13 -0.51 -24.78
C ILE A 670 -10.36 0.10 -25.95
N LEU A 671 -9.65 1.22 -25.75
CA LEU A 671 -8.86 1.86 -26.80
C LEU A 671 -7.61 1.05 -27.18
N ALA A 672 -7.04 0.29 -26.26
CA ALA A 672 -5.78 -0.42 -26.46
C ALA A 672 -5.92 -1.66 -27.35
N ASP A 673 -7.10 -2.29 -27.40
CA ASP A 673 -7.41 -3.52 -28.19
C ASP A 673 -6.48 -4.71 -27.85
N ILE A 674 -6.06 -4.78 -26.57
CA ILE A 674 -5.13 -5.80 -26.09
C ILE A 674 -5.87 -7.12 -25.97
N HIS A 675 -5.55 -8.05 -26.86
CA HIS A 675 -6.13 -9.39 -26.88
C HIS A 675 -5.76 -10.19 -25.59
N ASP A 676 -4.60 -9.90 -25.00
CA ASP A 676 -4.07 -10.55 -23.81
C ASP A 676 -4.32 -9.72 -22.52
N PHE A 677 -5.58 -9.49 -22.16
CA PHE A 677 -5.97 -8.80 -20.90
C PHE A 677 -5.30 -9.40 -19.65
N GLU A 678 -5.06 -10.71 -19.66
CA GLU A 678 -4.39 -11.46 -18.59
C GLU A 678 -2.97 -10.96 -18.29
N ILE A 679 -2.21 -10.52 -19.30
CA ILE A 679 -0.86 -9.95 -19.11
C ILE A 679 -0.94 -8.64 -18.32
N ILE A 680 -1.92 -7.78 -18.63
CA ILE A 680 -2.18 -6.55 -17.89
C ILE A 680 -2.55 -6.89 -16.45
N LEU A 681 -3.42 -7.89 -16.27
CA LEU A 681 -3.93 -8.30 -14.95
C LEU A 681 -2.84 -8.90 -14.05
N HIS A 682 -1.83 -9.55 -14.63
CA HIS A 682 -0.64 -10.04 -13.93
C HIS A 682 0.34 -8.90 -13.55
N ARG A 683 0.27 -7.73 -14.20
CA ARG A 683 1.04 -6.54 -13.81
C ARG A 683 0.41 -5.73 -12.67
N VAL A 684 -0.86 -5.97 -12.34
CA VAL A 684 -1.54 -5.30 -11.21
C VAL A 684 -1.07 -5.88 -9.88
N GLU A 685 -0.71 -5.03 -8.92
CA GLU A 685 -0.26 -5.46 -7.59
C GLU A 685 -1.42 -5.91 -6.68
N TRP A 686 -2.04 -7.06 -6.98
CA TRP A 686 -3.11 -7.65 -6.17
C TRP A 686 -2.76 -7.79 -4.69
N ALA A 687 -1.50 -8.15 -4.39
CA ALA A 687 -1.01 -8.27 -3.03
C ALA A 687 -0.99 -6.91 -2.29
N THR A 688 -0.78 -5.81 -3.01
CA THR A 688 -0.78 -4.44 -2.48
C THR A 688 -2.22 -3.96 -2.24
N LEU A 689 -3.16 -4.24 -3.15
CA LEU A 689 -4.59 -3.93 -2.95
C LEU A 689 -5.19 -4.71 -1.75
N LEU A 690 -4.87 -6.00 -1.62
CA LEU A 690 -5.27 -6.81 -0.46
C LEU A 690 -4.62 -6.32 0.85
N PHE A 691 -3.41 -5.76 0.79
CA PHE A 691 -2.72 -5.17 1.93
C PHE A 691 -3.44 -3.92 2.43
N PHE A 692 -3.84 -3.00 1.54
CA PHE A 692 -4.67 -1.84 1.90
C PHE A 692 -6.01 -2.26 2.50
N ALA A 693 -6.74 -3.19 1.87
CA ALA A 693 -8.03 -3.66 2.38
C ALA A 693 -7.92 -4.26 3.79
N ALA A 694 -6.90 -5.10 4.05
CA ALA A 694 -6.65 -5.64 5.37
C ALA A 694 -6.18 -4.58 6.39
N LEU A 695 -5.40 -3.59 5.94
CA LEU A 695 -4.92 -2.49 6.75
C LEU A 695 -6.07 -1.56 7.21
N PHE A 696 -7.03 -1.23 6.35
CA PHE A 696 -8.18 -0.40 6.75
C PHE A 696 -9.02 -1.10 7.84
N ILE A 697 -9.31 -2.39 7.66
CA ILE A 697 -10.00 -3.21 8.68
C ILE A 697 -9.20 -3.26 10.00
N LEU A 698 -7.87 -3.42 9.92
CA LEU A 698 -7.00 -3.37 11.10
C LEU A 698 -7.06 -2.00 11.79
N MET A 699 -7.06 -0.90 11.03
CA MET A 699 -7.02 0.44 11.61
C MET A 699 -8.33 0.84 12.30
N GLU A 700 -9.48 0.58 11.68
CA GLU A 700 -10.78 0.81 12.34
C GLU A 700 -10.95 -0.12 13.55
N ALA A 701 -10.48 -1.37 13.47
CA ALA A 701 -10.50 -2.26 14.63
C ALA A 701 -9.59 -1.76 15.78
N LEU A 702 -8.45 -1.12 15.48
CA LEU A 702 -7.58 -0.48 16.49
C LEU A 702 -8.17 0.84 17.02
N ALA A 703 -8.99 1.55 16.24
CA ALA A 703 -9.74 2.72 16.68
C ALA A 703 -10.83 2.33 17.70
N HIS A 704 -11.62 1.27 17.43
CA HIS A 704 -12.57 0.70 18.39
C HIS A 704 -11.90 0.20 19.69
N LEU A 705 -10.60 -0.14 19.65
CA LEU A 705 -9.81 -0.50 20.83
C LEU A 705 -9.19 0.72 21.57
N HIS A 706 -9.67 1.94 21.28
CA HIS A 706 -9.26 3.21 21.89
C HIS A 706 -7.78 3.61 21.72
N LEU A 707 -6.99 2.86 20.92
CA LEU A 707 -5.56 3.14 20.73
C LEU A 707 -5.31 4.50 20.06
N ILE A 708 -6.14 4.83 19.07
CA ILE A 708 -6.05 6.07 18.31
C ILE A 708 -6.36 7.30 19.18
N GLU A 709 -7.33 7.19 20.08
CA GLU A 709 -7.68 8.23 21.05
C GLU A 709 -6.50 8.45 22.01
N TYR A 710 -5.96 7.37 22.60
CA TYR A 710 -4.81 7.44 23.51
C TYR A 710 -3.58 8.09 22.86
N VAL A 711 -3.22 7.70 21.62
CA VAL A 711 -2.09 8.31 20.88
C VAL A 711 -2.38 9.78 20.55
N GLY A 712 -3.64 10.13 20.25
CA GLY A 712 -4.11 11.51 20.10
C GLY A 712 -3.90 12.32 21.37
N GLU A 713 -4.35 11.83 22.53
CA GLU A 713 -4.18 12.49 23.83
C GLU A 713 -2.70 12.71 24.21
N GLN A 714 -1.84 11.70 24.02
CA GLN A 714 -0.41 11.88 24.31
C GLN A 714 0.25 12.92 23.38
N THR A 715 -0.15 12.96 22.11
CA THR A 715 0.32 13.96 21.13
C THR A 715 -0.21 15.36 21.48
N ALA A 716 -1.48 15.45 21.89
CA ALA A 716 -2.13 16.65 22.38
C ALA A 716 -1.41 17.24 23.62
N LEU A 717 -1.06 16.40 24.59
CA LEU A 717 -0.32 16.82 25.80
C LEU A 717 1.05 17.41 25.47
N LEU A 718 1.79 16.82 24.52
CA LEU A 718 3.07 17.36 24.04
C LEU A 718 2.92 18.74 23.39
N ILE A 719 1.85 18.97 22.62
CA ILE A 719 1.58 20.25 21.95
C ILE A 719 1.04 21.30 22.93
N LYS A 720 0.22 20.90 23.92
CA LYS A 720 -0.32 21.79 24.97
C LYS A 720 0.77 22.36 25.90
N MET A 721 2.00 21.82 25.90
CA MET A 721 3.16 22.45 26.57
C MET A 721 3.67 23.72 25.88
N VAL A 722 3.24 24.01 24.65
CA VAL A 722 3.70 25.15 23.84
C VAL A 722 2.66 26.29 23.87
N PRO A 723 3.11 27.57 23.94
CA PRO A 723 2.23 28.74 23.81
C PRO A 723 1.32 28.71 22.58
N GLU A 724 0.11 29.26 22.72
CA GLU A 724 -0.98 29.18 21.73
C GLU A 724 -0.60 29.71 20.35
N ASP A 725 0.17 30.79 20.29
CA ASP A 725 0.72 31.39 19.07
C ASP A 725 1.70 30.47 18.30
N GLN A 726 2.24 29.44 18.97
CA GLN A 726 3.29 28.55 18.43
C GLN A 726 2.85 27.09 18.32
N ARG A 727 1.64 26.71 18.78
CA ARG A 727 1.14 25.32 18.73
C ARG A 727 1.14 24.73 17.32
N LEU A 728 0.77 25.50 16.28
CA LEU A 728 0.80 25.03 14.89
C LEU A 728 2.23 24.74 14.40
N ALA A 729 3.18 25.60 14.74
CA ALA A 729 4.58 25.41 14.40
C ALA A 729 5.15 24.15 15.08
N ALA A 730 4.87 23.98 16.38
CA ALA A 730 5.27 22.81 17.15
C ALA A 730 4.63 21.52 16.60
N ALA A 731 3.34 21.54 16.28
CA ALA A 731 2.64 20.39 15.71
C ALA A 731 3.21 19.98 14.34
N ILE A 732 3.48 20.93 13.43
CA ILE A 732 4.14 20.65 12.14
C ILE A 732 5.53 20.01 12.36
N ILE A 733 6.34 20.56 13.27
CA ILE A 733 7.68 20.03 13.58
C ILE A 733 7.60 18.60 14.15
N VAL A 734 6.71 18.36 15.11
CA VAL A 734 6.51 17.04 15.72
C VAL A 734 6.01 16.04 14.68
N VAL A 735 5.00 16.39 13.89
CA VAL A 735 4.41 15.48 12.90
C VAL A 735 5.42 15.15 11.79
N VAL A 736 6.14 16.13 11.22
CA VAL A 736 7.17 15.83 10.20
C VAL A 736 8.23 14.89 10.75
N TRP A 737 8.77 15.13 11.96
CA TRP A 737 9.87 14.34 12.50
C TRP A 737 9.47 12.97 13.03
N VAL A 738 8.34 12.86 13.74
CA VAL A 738 7.82 11.55 14.18
C VAL A 738 7.49 10.70 12.95
N SER A 739 6.86 11.29 11.92
CA SER A 739 6.57 10.60 10.67
C SER A 739 7.83 10.21 9.91
N ALA A 740 8.82 11.09 9.81
CA ALA A 740 10.08 10.78 9.13
C ALA A 740 10.86 9.64 9.80
N ILE A 741 10.94 9.64 11.13
CA ILE A 741 11.68 8.62 11.87
C ILE A 741 10.90 7.30 11.87
N ALA A 742 9.58 7.31 12.07
CA ALA A 742 8.76 6.09 12.02
C ALA A 742 8.73 5.48 10.62
N SER A 743 8.49 6.29 9.58
CA SER A 743 8.51 5.87 8.17
C SER A 743 9.91 5.46 7.69
N SER A 744 10.99 5.84 8.40
CA SER A 744 12.31 5.26 8.12
C SER A 744 12.44 3.79 8.55
N LEU A 745 11.61 3.33 9.50
CA LEU A 745 11.65 1.99 10.08
C LEU A 745 10.47 1.09 9.67
N ILE A 746 9.38 1.69 9.18
CA ILE A 746 8.09 1.08 8.85
C ILE A 746 7.71 1.57 7.45
N ASP A 747 7.15 0.71 6.58
CA ASP A 747 6.65 1.10 5.25
C ASP A 747 5.71 2.32 5.37
N ASN A 748 5.86 3.31 4.48
CA ASN A 748 5.16 4.61 4.54
C ASN A 748 3.62 4.49 4.60
N ILE A 749 3.07 3.45 3.98
CA ILE A 749 1.63 3.13 3.90
C ILE A 749 0.98 2.88 5.27
N PRO A 750 1.31 1.80 6.01
CA PRO A 750 0.66 1.50 7.29
C PRO A 750 0.93 2.57 8.34
N PHE A 751 2.07 3.25 8.30
CA PHE A 751 2.30 4.38 9.19
C PHE A 751 1.30 5.53 8.92
N THR A 752 1.14 5.95 7.66
CA THR A 752 0.24 7.06 7.31
C THR A 752 -1.21 6.75 7.67
N ALA A 753 -1.67 5.52 7.41
CA ALA A 753 -3.01 5.06 7.79
C ALA A 753 -3.27 5.14 9.31
N THR A 754 -2.25 4.92 10.16
CA THR A 754 -2.39 5.09 11.62
C THR A 754 -2.52 6.56 12.04
N MET A 755 -1.82 7.47 11.36
CA MET A 755 -1.69 8.86 11.81
C MET A 755 -2.83 9.76 11.35
N ILE A 756 -3.50 9.47 10.23
CA ILE A 756 -4.65 10.27 9.76
C ILE A 756 -5.74 10.44 10.86
N PRO A 757 -6.28 9.37 11.48
CA PRO A 757 -7.32 9.55 12.50
C PRO A 757 -6.78 10.16 13.81
N VAL A 758 -5.50 9.92 14.15
CA VAL A 758 -4.83 10.60 15.28
C VAL A 758 -4.80 12.12 15.08
N LEU A 759 -4.42 12.58 13.88
CA LEU A 759 -4.33 14.00 13.55
C LEU A 759 -5.71 14.65 13.33
N LEU A 760 -6.71 13.90 12.86
CA LEU A 760 -8.10 14.35 12.83
C LEU A 760 -8.65 14.59 14.24
N ASN A 761 -8.40 13.68 15.18
CA ASN A 761 -8.80 13.85 16.58
C ASN A 761 -8.07 15.03 17.24
N LEU A 762 -6.76 15.19 16.97
CA LEU A 762 -5.96 16.34 17.42
C LEU A 762 -6.47 17.69 16.88
N SER A 763 -6.93 17.74 15.63
CA SER A 763 -7.53 18.94 15.01
C SER A 763 -8.91 19.26 15.60
N ARG A 764 -9.66 18.23 16.02
CA ARG A 764 -11.01 18.34 16.61
C ARG A 764 -11.03 18.72 18.09
N ASP A 765 -9.92 18.59 18.83
CA ASP A 765 -9.84 19.00 20.24
C ASP A 765 -10.07 20.53 20.36
N PRO A 766 -11.17 20.98 21.03
CA PRO A 766 -11.50 22.39 21.16
C PRO A 766 -10.52 23.19 22.03
N GLU A 767 -9.67 22.53 22.82
CA GLU A 767 -8.58 23.19 23.56
C GLU A 767 -7.33 23.44 22.69
N ILE A 768 -7.23 22.80 21.52
CA ILE A 768 -6.09 22.86 20.59
C ILE A 768 -6.42 23.66 19.33
N SER A 769 -7.60 23.41 18.74
CA SER A 769 -8.14 24.11 17.56
C SER A 769 -7.14 24.28 16.41
N LEU A 770 -6.39 23.23 16.07
CA LEU A 770 -5.42 23.27 14.96
C LEU A 770 -6.08 22.94 13.61
N PRO A 771 -5.71 23.62 12.51
CA PRO A 771 -6.19 23.28 11.18
C PRO A 771 -5.66 21.91 10.74
N ALA A 772 -6.53 21.05 10.20
CA ALA A 772 -6.15 19.73 9.71
C ALA A 772 -5.22 19.75 8.47
N PRO A 773 -5.42 20.60 7.44
CA PRO A 773 -4.61 20.49 6.21
C PRO A 773 -3.09 20.63 6.41
N PRO A 774 -2.57 21.61 7.19
CA PRO A 774 -1.14 21.70 7.48
C PRO A 774 -0.55 20.48 8.21
N LEU A 775 -1.35 19.82 9.07
CA LEU A 775 -0.96 18.58 9.74
C LEU A 775 -0.89 17.41 8.76
N MET A 776 -1.78 17.36 7.77
CA MET A 776 -1.77 16.33 6.73
C MET A 776 -0.66 16.55 5.70
N TYR A 777 -0.31 17.79 5.36
CA TYR A 777 0.90 18.07 4.56
C TYR A 777 2.19 17.74 5.33
N ALA A 778 2.21 17.95 6.65
CA ALA A 778 3.28 17.52 7.54
C ALA A 778 3.41 15.99 7.61
N LEU A 779 2.29 15.27 7.69
CA LEU A 779 2.27 13.80 7.64
C LEU A 779 2.76 13.28 6.29
N ALA A 780 2.24 13.82 5.18
CA ALA A 780 2.63 13.43 3.82
C ALA A 780 4.14 13.65 3.57
N LEU A 781 4.67 14.86 3.80
CA LEU A 781 6.10 15.11 3.63
C LEU A 781 6.94 14.28 4.62
N GLY A 782 6.50 14.11 5.85
CA GLY A 782 7.19 13.28 6.83
C GLY A 782 7.27 11.80 6.43
N ALA A 783 6.15 11.20 6.03
CA ALA A 783 6.08 9.79 5.65
C ALA A 783 6.84 9.50 4.35
N CYS A 784 6.54 10.23 3.27
CA CYS A 784 7.09 9.96 1.94
C CYS A 784 8.59 10.29 1.85
N LEU A 785 9.06 11.33 2.55
CA LEU A 785 10.50 11.62 2.64
C LEU A 785 11.21 10.70 3.64
N GLY A 786 10.54 10.33 4.75
CA GLY A 786 11.01 9.41 5.78
C GLY A 786 11.37 8.01 5.26
N GLY A 787 10.58 7.50 4.30
CA GLY A 787 10.82 6.21 3.66
C GLY A 787 12.18 6.08 2.95
N ASN A 788 12.88 7.19 2.71
CA ASN A 788 14.25 7.20 2.19
C ASN A 788 15.31 6.91 3.26
N GLY A 789 14.96 6.89 4.55
CA GLY A 789 15.92 6.73 5.64
C GLY A 789 16.58 5.35 5.69
N THR A 790 15.85 4.28 5.34
CA THR A 790 16.39 2.91 5.30
C THR A 790 15.89 2.13 4.09
N LEU A 791 16.46 0.95 3.86
CA LEU A 791 16.04 0.05 2.78
C LEU A 791 14.60 -0.48 2.95
N ILE A 792 14.03 -0.43 4.16
CA ILE A 792 12.73 -1.04 4.50
C ILE A 792 11.61 0.02 4.59
N GLY A 793 11.95 1.29 4.80
CA GLY A 793 10.98 2.38 5.04
C GLY A 793 10.06 2.76 3.87
N ALA A 794 10.37 2.30 2.65
CA ALA A 794 9.45 2.37 1.53
C ALA A 794 9.57 1.12 0.66
N SER A 795 8.43 0.53 0.32
CA SER A 795 8.35 -0.68 -0.50
C SER A 795 9.01 -0.57 -1.88
N ALA A 796 9.08 0.62 -2.49
CA ALA A 796 9.85 0.86 -3.72
C ALA A 796 11.35 0.57 -3.55
N ASN A 797 11.91 0.78 -2.34
CA ASN A 797 13.31 0.51 -2.03
C ASN A 797 13.60 -1.01 -2.05
N VAL A 798 12.72 -1.78 -1.40
CA VAL A 798 12.80 -3.25 -1.33
C VAL A 798 12.62 -3.87 -2.72
N VAL A 799 11.66 -3.37 -3.50
CA VAL A 799 11.38 -3.84 -4.86
C VAL A 799 12.55 -3.56 -5.82
N CYS A 800 13.14 -2.36 -5.76
CA CYS A 800 14.36 -2.06 -6.53
C CYS A 800 15.53 -2.98 -6.14
N ALA A 801 15.77 -3.20 -4.84
CA ALA A 801 16.81 -4.10 -4.37
C ALA A 801 16.59 -5.55 -4.83
N GLY A 802 15.35 -6.04 -4.82
CA GLY A 802 14.99 -7.37 -5.33
C GLY A 802 15.30 -7.55 -6.83
N ILE A 803 14.97 -6.57 -7.67
CA ILE A 803 15.32 -6.60 -9.11
C ILE A 803 16.84 -6.50 -9.30
N ALA A 804 17.52 -5.66 -8.52
CA ALA A 804 18.96 -5.51 -8.57
C ALA A 804 19.67 -6.84 -8.22
N GLU A 805 19.19 -7.55 -7.20
CA GLU A 805 19.67 -8.88 -6.82
C GLU A 805 19.43 -9.92 -7.93
N GLN A 806 18.24 -9.95 -8.53
CA GLN A 806 17.91 -10.81 -9.69
C GLN A 806 18.83 -10.57 -10.90
N HIS A 807 19.48 -9.40 -10.98
CA HIS A 807 20.44 -9.05 -12.04
C HIS A 807 21.91 -9.16 -11.58
N GLY A 808 22.20 -9.63 -10.36
CA GLY A 808 23.55 -9.80 -9.82
C GLY A 808 24.19 -8.51 -9.27
N TYR A 809 23.37 -7.47 -9.03
CA TYR A 809 23.77 -6.16 -8.52
C TYR A 809 23.13 -5.87 -7.16
N GLY A 810 23.02 -6.87 -6.27
CA GLY A 810 22.57 -6.69 -4.89
C GLY A 810 23.30 -5.58 -4.14
N PHE A 811 22.56 -4.81 -3.34
CA PHE A 811 23.10 -3.78 -2.45
C PHE A 811 22.55 -3.93 -1.03
N SER A 812 23.43 -3.82 -0.04
CA SER A 812 23.09 -4.09 1.35
C SER A 812 22.33 -2.95 2.02
N PHE A 813 21.56 -3.26 3.07
CA PHE A 813 20.91 -2.28 3.96
C PHE A 813 21.87 -1.15 4.38
N MET A 814 23.12 -1.48 4.72
CA MET A 814 24.13 -0.52 5.19
C MET A 814 24.73 0.33 4.04
N GLU A 815 24.63 -0.11 2.79
CA GLU A 815 24.97 0.70 1.62
C GLU A 815 23.84 1.68 1.29
N PHE A 816 22.58 1.24 1.33
CA PHE A 816 21.42 2.11 1.20
C PHE A 816 21.36 3.15 2.33
N PHE A 817 21.37 2.71 3.60
CA PHE A 817 21.27 3.58 4.78
C PHE A 817 22.31 4.71 4.79
N ARG A 818 23.55 4.42 4.37
CA ARG A 818 24.63 5.42 4.30
C ARG A 818 24.36 6.53 3.28
N LEU A 819 23.52 6.28 2.27
CA LEU A 819 23.07 7.30 1.31
C LEU A 819 21.72 7.91 1.72
N GLY A 820 20.75 7.05 2.04
CA GLY A 820 19.37 7.38 2.33
C GLY A 820 19.17 8.21 3.60
N PHE A 821 19.79 7.82 4.72
CA PHE A 821 19.58 8.52 6.00
C PHE A 821 20.08 9.99 5.99
N PRO A 822 21.26 10.32 5.41
CA PRO A 822 21.64 11.72 5.19
C PRO A 822 20.72 12.48 4.22
N MET A 823 20.23 11.82 3.17
CA MET A 823 19.28 12.44 2.23
C MET A 823 17.95 12.75 2.91
N MET A 824 17.40 11.80 3.68
CA MET A 824 16.18 11.94 4.48
C MET A 824 16.26 13.12 5.45
N ILE A 825 17.35 13.24 6.22
CA ILE A 825 17.52 14.35 7.18
C ILE A 825 17.40 15.71 6.46
N VAL A 826 18.07 15.89 5.31
CA VAL A 826 18.05 17.17 4.61
C VAL A 826 16.74 17.40 3.85
N SER A 827 16.15 16.37 3.24
CA SER A 827 14.86 16.50 2.55
C SER A 827 13.74 16.84 3.52
N CYS A 828 13.64 16.12 4.66
CA CYS A 828 12.70 16.43 5.73
C CYS A 828 12.95 17.82 6.34
N MET A 829 14.21 18.25 6.51
CA MET A 829 14.51 19.61 6.99
C MET A 829 14.06 20.70 6.01
N VAL A 830 14.27 20.51 4.70
CA VAL A 830 13.80 21.45 3.67
C VAL A 830 12.27 21.47 3.62
N GLY A 831 11.61 20.30 3.67
CA GLY A 831 10.15 20.18 3.74
C GLY A 831 9.55 20.84 4.98
N MET A 832 10.14 20.63 6.17
CA MET A 832 9.73 21.28 7.42
C MET A 832 9.86 22.80 7.34
N CYS A 833 11.00 23.31 6.85
CA CYS A 833 11.20 24.75 6.66
C CYS A 833 10.21 25.34 5.65
N TYR A 834 9.90 24.62 4.56
CA TYR A 834 8.87 25.02 3.61
C TYR A 834 7.48 25.12 4.26
N LEU A 835 7.03 24.08 4.99
CA LEU A 835 5.73 24.07 5.66
C LEU A 835 5.60 25.18 6.71
N LEU A 836 6.65 25.43 7.50
CA LEU A 836 6.64 26.52 8.48
C LEU A 836 6.54 27.89 7.80
N VAL A 837 7.22 28.10 6.67
CA VAL A 837 7.09 29.36 5.91
C VAL A 837 5.71 29.49 5.26
N ALA A 838 5.15 28.42 4.69
CA ALA A 838 3.82 28.42 4.08
C ALA A 838 2.71 28.67 5.12
N HIS A 839 2.62 27.82 6.14
CA HIS A 839 1.47 27.75 7.04
C HIS A 839 1.56 28.69 8.25
N VAL A 840 2.77 28.95 8.76
CA VAL A 840 2.97 29.79 9.95
C VAL A 840 3.38 31.22 9.59
N VAL A 841 4.21 31.43 8.57
CA VAL A 841 4.68 32.79 8.19
C VAL A 841 3.79 33.45 7.15
N MET A 842 3.36 32.72 6.11
CA MET A 842 2.49 33.26 5.06
C MET A 842 0.99 33.04 5.33
N GLY A 843 0.63 32.17 6.29
CA GLY A 843 -0.77 31.85 6.62
C GLY A 843 -1.52 31.14 5.48
N TRP A 844 -0.80 30.51 4.55
CA TRP A 844 -1.36 29.80 3.41
C TRP A 844 -1.84 28.42 3.86
N ASN A 845 -3.05 28.36 4.42
CA ASN A 845 -3.70 27.16 4.97
C ASN A 845 -4.89 26.71 4.12
#